data_AF-A0A950IP60-F1
#
_entry.id   AF-A0A950IP60-F1
#
_cell.length_a   1.000
_cell.length_b   1.000
_cell.length_c   1.000
_cell.angle_alpha   90.00
_cell.angle_beta   90.00
_cell.angle_gamma   90.00
#
_symmetry.space_group_name_H-M   'P 1'
#
loop_
_entity.id
_entity.type
_entity.pdbx_description
1 polymer ?
#
loop_
_entity_poly.entity_id
_entity_poly.type
_entity_poly.pdbx_seq_one_letter_code
_entity_poly.pdbx_strand_id
1 'polypeptide(L)'
;MSRIRLATLAFVLCIIYAIGLRISVRASEAPVTYNRQIAPILYKNCTTCHHPGGGGPFSLLTYEDARRREAQVVQVTASRYMPPWLPEHGYGDFADERRLSDEEIALIRRWVAAGMPRGDDPPPSVPRYDSTWTLGKPDLVLTVERPSTLPASGSDIFLNFVLPDPLDQTHNIRAMEIRPGTPQVVHHANILIDRTASWRRQHPDTWRDGIPGMELMLDAGNTFDPDSHFLFWKPDTPALVEPDGMPWRLDPGNDLILNMHIKPSGKPETIAAQIGLYFTDAPPSNQPMLLQLEHDAALDIPPGKSDFVITDQLKLPIDVDVLGIYPHAHYLGKDLQGYAILPNGEKKWLIWIRSWDIDRQSVYRYRKPVFLPRGSIIHMRYTYDNSTGNVHNPNDPPVRVHAGNRSVDEMGHLWLQVLPVNTPPNSPDPRLLLETAWMQDRLRKNPGDTMALYNLAAAETAEAKYAEAVQNFKRVVDLNPKDARAWNGLGVALENSGDWQSAQQAFQKASAADPEMTDAVFNLGRSQLEHSDPALAEQSFRAVLARSPYDASAHVRLAQALLRQDNEDGAQLEFESALRIQPDNADALEGLGQIALGRGQLAQAIPLLENASQRSPDDPTTRQQLALAYAQSGRYTEAVQQLKEAQRLSPGDPQVHAMLSQVYSAMHNLQQAISEQQQVLRLNASDPDAWNNLGVLEVRAGNSAAAREDFEHALRISSNHAAAKANLARLNAGEETQ
;
A
#
# COMPACT_ATOMS: atom_id res chain seq x y z
N MET A 1 -0.61 -98.75 29.37
CA MET A 1 -1.73 -99.68 29.09
C MET A 1 -3.00 -99.01 29.62
N SER A 2 -3.91 -98.56 28.74
CA SER A 2 -5.22 -99.21 28.47
C SER A 2 -6.14 -99.17 29.71
N ARG A 3 -7.38 -98.66 29.71
CA ARG A 3 -8.49 -98.67 28.73
C ARG A 3 -9.57 -97.70 29.26
N ILE A 4 -10.15 -96.81 28.44
CA ILE A 4 -11.31 -97.02 27.55
C ILE A 4 -12.60 -97.37 28.31
N ARG A 5 -13.52 -96.38 28.40
CA ARG A 5 -14.97 -96.42 28.09
C ARG A 5 -15.76 -95.46 29.00
N LEU A 6 -15.84 -94.19 28.61
CA LEU A 6 -16.96 -93.28 28.93
C LEU A 6 -16.89 -92.07 27.97
N ALA A 7 -16.81 -92.38 26.68
CA ALA A 7 -17.21 -91.48 25.61
C ALA A 7 -18.65 -91.86 25.23
N THR A 8 -19.40 -90.91 24.66
CA THR A 8 -20.75 -91.07 24.07
C THR A 8 -21.95 -90.87 25.00
N LEU A 9 -22.05 -89.74 25.70
CA LEU A 9 -23.37 -89.11 25.95
C LEU A 9 -23.35 -87.61 26.34
N ALA A 10 -22.18 -86.97 26.46
CA ALA A 10 -22.10 -85.56 26.86
C ALA A 10 -21.82 -84.57 25.71
N PHE A 11 -21.72 -85.03 24.46
CA PHE A 11 -21.33 -84.17 23.33
C PHE A 11 -22.49 -83.73 22.41
N VAL A 12 -23.71 -84.22 22.62
CA VAL A 12 -24.86 -83.92 21.73
C VAL A 12 -25.83 -82.89 22.32
N LEU A 13 -25.77 -82.58 23.63
CA LEU A 13 -26.65 -81.56 24.23
C LEU A 13 -26.04 -80.15 24.35
N CYS A 14 -24.76 -79.96 24.05
CA CYS A 14 -24.14 -78.62 24.02
C CYS A 14 -24.07 -77.98 22.63
N ILE A 15 -24.48 -78.70 21.57
CA ILE A 15 -24.46 -78.17 20.20
C ILE A 15 -25.77 -77.45 19.82
N ILE A 16 -26.86 -77.61 20.60
CA ILE A 16 -28.17 -77.02 20.27
C ILE A 16 -28.53 -75.77 21.10
N TYR A 17 -27.79 -75.43 22.17
CA TYR A 17 -27.98 -74.16 22.90
C TYR A 17 -26.83 -73.15 22.68
N ALA A 18 -26.00 -73.39 21.67
CA ALA A 18 -25.06 -72.42 21.11
C ALA A 18 -25.58 -71.78 19.79
N ILE A 19 -26.89 -71.87 19.56
CA ILE A 19 -27.62 -71.11 18.53
C ILE A 19 -28.55 -70.12 19.25
N GLY A 20 -28.00 -69.41 20.23
CA GLY A 20 -28.58 -68.16 20.68
C GLY A 20 -28.25 -67.12 19.63
N LEU A 21 -29.26 -66.72 18.85
CA LEU A 21 -29.26 -65.58 17.93
C LEU A 21 -28.46 -64.41 18.53
N ARG A 22 -27.19 -64.28 18.13
CA ARG A 22 -26.62 -62.95 17.91
C ARG A 22 -26.95 -62.60 16.48
N ILE A 23 -28.21 -62.25 16.24
CA ILE A 23 -28.50 -61.28 15.19
C ILE A 23 -27.81 -60.01 15.69
N SER A 24 -26.56 -59.81 15.28
CA SER A 24 -26.06 -58.45 15.13
C SER A 24 -27.00 -57.84 14.12
N VAL A 25 -28.02 -57.13 14.61
CA VAL A 25 -28.65 -56.08 13.86
C VAL A 25 -27.50 -55.13 13.57
N ARG A 26 -26.82 -55.34 12.43
CA ARG A 26 -26.19 -54.21 11.75
C ARG A 26 -27.37 -53.28 11.54
N ALA A 27 -27.47 -52.24 12.38
CA ALA A 27 -28.33 -51.12 12.04
C ALA A 27 -27.94 -50.78 10.61
N SER A 28 -28.87 -51.03 9.67
CA SER A 28 -28.69 -50.56 8.30
C SER A 28 -28.44 -49.07 8.46
N GLU A 29 -27.23 -48.62 8.14
CA GLU A 29 -26.96 -47.19 8.04
C GLU A 29 -28.10 -46.60 7.20
N ALA A 30 -28.70 -45.52 7.70
CA ALA A 30 -29.79 -44.87 7.00
C ALA A 30 -29.32 -44.58 5.56
N PRO A 31 -30.15 -44.84 4.54
CA PRO A 31 -29.74 -44.65 3.16
C PRO A 31 -29.26 -43.21 2.94
N VAL A 32 -28.12 -43.06 2.25
CA VAL A 32 -27.62 -41.74 1.85
C VAL A 32 -28.56 -41.20 0.79
N THR A 33 -29.17 -40.03 1.02
CA THR A 33 -30.13 -39.41 0.11
C THR A 33 -29.66 -38.06 -0.42
N TYR A 34 -30.25 -37.63 -1.52
CA TYR A 34 -29.93 -36.33 -2.10
C TYR A 34 -30.27 -35.19 -1.14
N ASN A 35 -31.52 -35.15 -0.65
CA ASN A 35 -31.98 -34.05 0.19
C ASN A 35 -31.16 -33.93 1.48
N ARG A 36 -30.80 -35.05 2.12
CA ARG A 36 -30.16 -35.00 3.44
C ARG A 36 -28.65 -34.85 3.40
N GLN A 37 -27.94 -35.56 2.51
CA GLN A 37 -26.48 -35.56 2.51
C GLN A 37 -25.87 -34.92 1.26
N ILE A 38 -26.38 -35.20 0.06
CA ILE A 38 -25.68 -34.79 -1.17
C ILE A 38 -25.93 -33.34 -1.54
N ALA A 39 -27.16 -32.84 -1.44
CA ALA A 39 -27.48 -31.46 -1.75
C ALA A 39 -26.67 -30.47 -0.90
N PRO A 40 -26.52 -30.64 0.44
CA PRO A 40 -25.63 -29.79 1.22
C PRO A 40 -24.17 -29.81 0.74
N ILE A 41 -23.64 -30.98 0.35
CA ILE A 41 -22.26 -31.10 -0.16
C ILE A 41 -22.12 -30.34 -1.49
N LEU A 42 -23.05 -30.53 -2.42
CA LEU A 42 -23.03 -29.84 -3.72
C LEU A 42 -23.22 -28.33 -3.56
N TYR A 43 -24.12 -27.90 -2.68
CA TYR A 43 -24.42 -26.48 -2.46
C TYR A 43 -23.23 -25.74 -1.84
N LYS A 44 -22.54 -26.39 -0.91
CA LYS A 44 -21.36 -25.82 -0.28
C LYS A 44 -20.15 -25.77 -1.22
N ASN A 45 -19.93 -26.82 -2.01
CA ASN A 45 -18.63 -27.04 -2.67
C ASN A 45 -18.66 -26.94 -4.20
N CYS A 46 -19.84 -26.93 -4.84
CA CYS A 46 -19.95 -27.05 -6.29
C CYS A 46 -20.83 -25.97 -6.94
N THR A 47 -21.94 -25.57 -6.29
CA THR A 47 -22.92 -24.69 -6.96
C THR A 47 -22.49 -23.23 -7.05
N THR A 48 -21.38 -22.81 -6.44
CA THR A 48 -20.78 -21.48 -6.65
C THR A 48 -20.31 -21.29 -8.10
N CYS A 49 -19.91 -22.37 -8.77
CA CYS A 49 -19.61 -22.37 -10.21
C CYS A 49 -20.74 -23.00 -11.02
N HIS A 50 -21.34 -24.07 -10.50
CA HIS A 50 -22.33 -24.88 -11.20
C HIS A 50 -23.76 -24.39 -10.94
N HIS A 51 -24.05 -23.20 -11.47
CA HIS A 51 -25.39 -22.59 -11.49
C HIS A 51 -25.60 -21.83 -12.82
N PRO A 52 -26.85 -21.50 -13.20
CA PRO A 52 -27.10 -20.65 -14.36
C PRO A 52 -26.34 -19.31 -14.26
N GLY A 53 -25.54 -18.98 -15.28
CA GLY A 53 -24.69 -17.78 -15.29
C GLY A 53 -23.34 -17.91 -14.58
N GLY A 54 -23.08 -19.03 -13.89
CA GLY A 54 -21.80 -19.32 -13.25
C GLY A 54 -20.71 -19.73 -14.25
N GLY A 55 -19.48 -19.89 -13.74
CA GLY A 55 -18.33 -20.32 -14.55
C GLY A 55 -18.36 -21.79 -14.97
N GLY A 56 -19.15 -22.62 -14.29
CA GLY A 56 -19.31 -24.04 -14.63
C GLY A 56 -20.19 -24.26 -15.87
N PRO A 57 -19.92 -25.29 -16.69
CA PRO A 57 -20.63 -25.51 -17.95
C PRO A 57 -22.08 -26.03 -17.78
N PHE A 58 -22.52 -26.31 -16.55
CA PHE A 58 -23.86 -26.80 -16.23
C PHE A 58 -24.22 -26.51 -14.77
N SER A 59 -25.53 -26.54 -14.46
CA SER A 59 -26.08 -26.39 -13.11
C SER A 59 -25.95 -27.68 -12.27
N LEU A 60 -25.82 -27.54 -10.96
CA LEU A 60 -25.95 -28.61 -9.95
C LEU A 60 -26.96 -28.23 -8.83
N LEU A 61 -27.86 -27.28 -9.09
CA LEU A 61 -28.81 -26.77 -8.09
C LEU A 61 -29.93 -27.76 -7.76
N THR A 62 -30.30 -28.64 -8.69
CA THR A 62 -31.44 -29.55 -8.52
C THR A 62 -31.03 -31.03 -8.45
N TYR A 63 -31.91 -31.86 -7.89
CA TYR A 63 -31.74 -33.32 -7.88
C TYR A 63 -31.52 -33.88 -9.30
N GLU A 64 -32.31 -33.41 -10.28
CA GLU A 64 -32.19 -33.90 -11.66
C GLU A 64 -30.88 -33.47 -12.32
N ASP A 65 -30.33 -32.32 -11.93
CA ASP A 65 -29.02 -31.88 -12.40
C ASP A 65 -27.92 -32.81 -11.90
N ALA A 66 -27.90 -33.08 -10.59
CA ALA A 66 -26.92 -33.98 -9.98
C ALA A 66 -27.04 -35.41 -10.50
N ARG A 67 -28.28 -35.91 -10.63
CA ARG A 67 -28.57 -37.27 -11.12
C ARG A 67 -28.09 -37.51 -12.55
N ARG A 68 -28.19 -36.52 -13.44
CA ARG A 68 -27.73 -36.64 -14.85
C ARG A 68 -26.21 -36.68 -15.00
N ARG A 69 -25.48 -36.31 -13.95
CA ARG A 69 -24.03 -36.11 -13.94
C ARG A 69 -23.34 -37.00 -12.91
N GLU A 70 -24.03 -38.01 -12.40
CA GLU A 70 -23.61 -38.86 -11.31
C GLU A 70 -22.26 -39.53 -11.57
N ALA A 71 -22.06 -40.10 -12.75
CA ALA A 71 -20.81 -40.78 -13.11
C ALA A 71 -19.64 -39.79 -13.16
N GLN A 72 -19.88 -38.61 -13.75
CA GLN A 72 -18.90 -37.53 -13.83
C GLN A 72 -18.54 -37.01 -12.44
N VAL A 73 -19.54 -36.69 -11.62
CA VAL A 73 -19.36 -36.19 -10.25
C VAL A 73 -18.58 -37.19 -9.40
N VAL A 74 -18.90 -38.49 -9.46
CA VAL A 74 -18.13 -39.53 -8.77
C VAL A 74 -16.68 -39.56 -9.26
N GLN A 75 -16.44 -39.52 -10.58
CA GLN A 75 -15.10 -39.58 -11.14
C GLN A 75 -14.25 -38.37 -10.70
N VAL A 76 -14.75 -37.15 -10.87
CA VAL A 76 -13.97 -35.93 -10.60
C VAL A 76 -13.75 -35.67 -9.12
N THR A 77 -14.69 -36.07 -8.26
CA THR A 77 -14.52 -35.98 -6.80
C THR A 77 -13.58 -37.07 -6.28
N ALA A 78 -13.63 -38.27 -6.87
CA ALA A 78 -12.73 -39.37 -6.55
C ALA A 78 -11.26 -39.06 -6.86
N SER A 79 -10.99 -38.42 -8.00
CA SER A 79 -9.65 -38.01 -8.39
C SER A 79 -9.20 -36.69 -7.75
N ARG A 80 -10.06 -36.04 -6.95
CA ARG A 80 -9.86 -34.68 -6.42
C ARG A 80 -9.64 -33.63 -7.51
N TYR A 81 -10.09 -33.93 -8.72
CA TYR A 81 -10.13 -32.97 -9.82
C TYR A 81 -11.18 -31.88 -9.57
N MET A 82 -12.29 -32.19 -8.89
CA MET A 82 -13.27 -31.21 -8.43
C MET A 82 -13.63 -31.45 -6.95
N PRO A 83 -13.91 -30.39 -6.18
CA PRO A 83 -13.68 -28.97 -6.49
C PRO A 83 -12.18 -28.69 -6.65
N PRO A 84 -11.78 -27.71 -7.49
CA PRO A 84 -10.38 -27.43 -7.71
C PRO A 84 -9.77 -26.81 -6.45
N TRP A 85 -8.73 -27.46 -5.91
CA TRP A 85 -7.97 -26.97 -4.76
C TRP A 85 -6.55 -27.55 -4.82
N LEU A 86 -5.56 -26.69 -5.10
CA LEU A 86 -4.16 -27.11 -5.25
C LEU A 86 -3.43 -27.36 -3.93
N PRO A 87 -3.61 -26.54 -2.86
CA PRO A 87 -2.86 -26.73 -1.63
C PRO A 87 -3.15 -28.07 -0.97
N GLU A 88 -2.10 -28.74 -0.53
CA GLU A 88 -2.22 -29.98 0.22
C GLU A 88 -2.75 -29.73 1.63
N HIS A 89 -3.60 -30.66 2.08
CA HIS A 89 -4.17 -30.61 3.40
C HIS A 89 -3.07 -30.74 4.47
N GLY A 90 -3.12 -29.89 5.48
CA GLY A 90 -2.15 -29.87 6.59
C GLY A 90 -0.88 -29.04 6.32
N TYR A 91 -0.76 -28.38 5.16
CA TYR A 91 0.37 -27.52 4.80
C TYR A 91 -0.04 -26.05 4.69
N GLY A 92 -0.97 -25.63 5.55
CA GLY A 92 -1.60 -24.31 5.61
C GLY A 92 -3.05 -24.44 6.12
N ASP A 93 -3.57 -23.43 6.80
CA ASP A 93 -4.98 -23.35 7.23
C ASP A 93 -5.66 -22.20 6.48
N PHE A 94 -6.33 -22.52 5.39
CA PHE A 94 -6.90 -21.53 4.47
C PHE A 94 -8.40 -21.35 4.72
N ALA A 95 -8.88 -20.11 4.63
CA ALA A 95 -10.28 -19.75 4.85
C ALA A 95 -11.19 -20.42 3.81
N ASP A 96 -10.74 -20.43 2.56
CA ASP A 96 -11.50 -20.84 1.38
C ASP A 96 -11.26 -22.29 0.95
N GLU A 97 -10.76 -23.17 1.85
CA GLU A 97 -10.54 -24.58 1.52
C GLU A 97 -11.86 -25.26 1.10
N ARG A 98 -11.92 -25.66 -0.18
CA ARG A 98 -13.08 -26.30 -0.83
C ARG A 98 -12.89 -27.81 -1.02
N ARG A 99 -11.82 -28.37 -0.47
CA ARG A 99 -11.51 -29.79 -0.60
C ARG A 99 -12.62 -30.62 0.04
N LEU A 100 -13.18 -31.56 -0.72
CA LEU A 100 -14.07 -32.57 -0.14
C LEU A 100 -13.27 -33.48 0.79
N SER A 101 -13.81 -33.71 1.98
CA SER A 101 -13.33 -34.73 2.90
C SER A 101 -13.50 -36.13 2.29
N ASP A 102 -12.70 -37.09 2.76
CA ASP A 102 -12.82 -38.49 2.30
C ASP A 102 -14.23 -39.04 2.57
N GLU A 103 -14.87 -38.60 3.66
CA GLU A 103 -16.23 -39.00 4.01
C GLU A 103 -17.28 -38.38 3.07
N GLU A 104 -17.14 -37.11 2.67
CA GLU A 104 -18.03 -36.50 1.67
C GLU A 104 -17.90 -37.19 0.31
N ILE A 105 -16.68 -37.53 -0.11
CA ILE A 105 -16.44 -38.31 -1.34
C ILE A 105 -17.09 -39.71 -1.22
N ALA A 106 -16.96 -40.37 -0.06
CA ALA A 106 -17.58 -41.66 0.21
C ALA A 106 -19.11 -41.57 0.18
N LEU A 107 -19.70 -40.51 0.74
CA LEU A 107 -21.14 -40.25 0.70
C LEU A 107 -21.66 -40.12 -0.74
N ILE A 108 -20.99 -39.33 -1.58
CA ILE A 108 -21.34 -39.19 -3.00
C ILE A 108 -21.32 -40.56 -3.69
N ARG A 109 -20.26 -41.35 -3.50
CA ARG A 109 -20.16 -42.70 -4.07
C ARG A 109 -21.25 -43.63 -3.58
N ARG A 110 -21.55 -43.63 -2.27
CA ARG A 110 -22.61 -44.45 -1.68
C ARG A 110 -23.99 -44.07 -2.21
N TRP A 111 -24.27 -42.77 -2.37
CA TRP A 111 -25.52 -42.30 -2.95
C TRP A 111 -25.71 -42.80 -4.38
N VAL A 112 -24.68 -42.68 -5.23
CA VAL A 112 -24.74 -43.19 -6.61
C VAL A 112 -24.90 -44.71 -6.64
N ALA A 113 -24.13 -45.44 -5.82
CA ALA A 113 -24.23 -46.89 -5.71
C ALA A 113 -25.61 -47.37 -5.21
N ALA A 114 -26.30 -46.58 -4.40
CA ALA A 114 -27.63 -46.87 -3.90
C ALA A 114 -28.76 -46.52 -4.89
N GLY A 115 -28.44 -46.14 -6.14
CA GLY A 115 -29.44 -45.74 -7.13
C GLY A 115 -29.94 -44.31 -6.97
N MET A 116 -29.16 -43.46 -6.29
CA MET A 116 -29.39 -42.03 -6.13
C MET A 116 -30.73 -41.67 -5.48
N PRO A 117 -31.11 -42.26 -4.33
CA PRO A 117 -32.40 -41.94 -3.71
C PRO A 117 -32.51 -40.44 -3.38
N ARG A 118 -33.63 -39.82 -3.73
CA ARG A 118 -33.88 -38.40 -3.46
C ARG A 118 -34.02 -38.11 -1.97
N GLY A 119 -34.66 -39.02 -1.24
CA GLY A 119 -35.04 -38.86 0.16
C GLY A 119 -36.39 -38.17 0.30
N ASP A 120 -37.17 -38.61 1.29
CA ASP A 120 -38.51 -38.05 1.59
C ASP A 120 -38.43 -36.82 2.52
N ASP A 121 -37.27 -36.57 3.11
CA ASP A 121 -36.98 -35.35 3.88
C ASP A 121 -37.13 -34.10 2.98
N PRO A 122 -37.54 -32.95 3.52
CA PRO A 122 -37.53 -31.69 2.76
C PRO A 122 -36.12 -31.39 2.21
N PRO A 123 -35.99 -30.95 0.94
CA PRO A 123 -34.69 -30.53 0.42
C PRO A 123 -34.18 -29.29 1.17
N PRO A 124 -32.85 -29.13 1.31
CA PRO A 124 -32.27 -27.91 1.85
C PRO A 124 -32.63 -26.72 0.95
N SER A 125 -32.64 -25.53 1.52
CA SER A 125 -32.89 -24.30 0.76
C SER A 125 -31.87 -24.19 -0.37
N VAL A 126 -32.38 -24.12 -1.60
CA VAL A 126 -31.53 -23.98 -2.80
C VAL A 126 -30.84 -22.62 -2.77
N PRO A 127 -29.50 -22.57 -2.94
CA PRO A 127 -28.75 -21.31 -3.04
C PRO A 127 -29.31 -20.43 -4.16
N ARG A 128 -29.36 -19.12 -3.90
CA ARG A 128 -29.75 -18.11 -4.89
C ARG A 128 -28.53 -17.30 -5.30
N TYR A 129 -28.39 -17.11 -6.60
CA TYR A 129 -27.31 -16.36 -7.24
C TYR A 129 -27.91 -15.25 -8.13
N ASP A 130 -28.90 -14.54 -7.60
CA ASP A 130 -29.75 -13.57 -8.31
C ASP A 130 -29.35 -12.10 -8.09
N SER A 131 -28.44 -11.80 -7.14
CA SER A 131 -27.98 -10.45 -6.90
C SER A 131 -27.05 -9.95 -8.00
N THR A 132 -27.30 -8.75 -8.53
CA THR A 132 -26.38 -8.07 -9.45
C THR A 132 -25.01 -7.79 -8.81
N TRP A 133 -24.96 -7.68 -7.48
CA TRP A 133 -23.77 -7.48 -6.66
C TRP A 133 -23.93 -8.20 -5.31
N THR A 134 -22.93 -8.95 -4.88
CA THR A 134 -23.02 -9.88 -3.73
C THR A 134 -23.11 -9.15 -2.40
N LEU A 135 -22.44 -8.00 -2.27
CA LEU A 135 -22.42 -7.20 -1.05
C LEU A 135 -23.49 -6.09 -1.02
N GLY A 136 -24.43 -6.10 -1.97
CA GLY A 136 -25.42 -5.02 -2.16
C GLY A 136 -24.96 -4.00 -3.21
N LYS A 137 -25.63 -2.85 -3.30
CA LYS A 137 -25.27 -1.82 -4.29
C LYS A 137 -23.87 -1.22 -3.96
N PRO A 138 -22.90 -1.21 -4.89
CA PRO A 138 -21.62 -0.52 -4.70
C PRO A 138 -21.79 0.99 -4.58
N ASP A 139 -20.85 1.63 -3.88
CA ASP A 139 -20.78 3.08 -3.76
C ASP A 139 -20.27 3.72 -5.07
N LEU A 140 -19.32 3.04 -5.74
CA LEU A 140 -18.82 3.40 -7.06
C LEU A 140 -18.78 2.17 -7.98
N VAL A 141 -19.17 2.36 -9.24
CA VAL A 141 -19.05 1.33 -10.29
C VAL A 141 -18.20 1.88 -11.44
N LEU A 142 -17.02 1.30 -11.65
CA LEU A 142 -16.17 1.56 -12.81
C LEU A 142 -16.50 0.55 -13.91
N THR A 143 -16.52 1.00 -15.16
CA THR A 143 -16.88 0.15 -16.32
C THR A 143 -15.84 0.30 -17.41
N VAL A 144 -15.42 -0.82 -18.01
CA VAL A 144 -14.57 -0.82 -19.20
C VAL A 144 -15.29 -0.07 -20.32
N GLU A 145 -14.77 1.10 -20.70
CA GLU A 145 -15.40 1.99 -21.68
C GLU A 145 -15.46 1.39 -23.08
N ARG A 146 -14.37 0.76 -23.52
CA ARG A 146 -14.26 0.12 -24.84
C ARG A 146 -13.99 -1.38 -24.70
N PRO A 147 -15.02 -2.22 -24.86
CA PRO A 147 -14.85 -3.66 -24.88
C PRO A 147 -13.88 -4.10 -25.97
N SER A 148 -13.07 -5.12 -25.68
CA SER A 148 -12.16 -5.73 -26.65
C SER A 148 -12.75 -6.99 -27.26
N THR A 149 -12.35 -7.35 -28.48
CA THR A 149 -12.75 -8.63 -29.10
C THR A 149 -11.66 -9.67 -28.87
N LEU A 150 -12.03 -10.79 -28.26
CA LEU A 150 -11.19 -11.98 -28.14
C LEU A 150 -11.39 -12.86 -29.39
N PRO A 151 -10.32 -13.26 -30.10
CA PRO A 151 -10.42 -14.22 -31.19
C PRO A 151 -10.88 -15.61 -30.72
N ALA A 152 -11.44 -16.40 -31.66
CA ALA A 152 -11.90 -17.76 -31.37
C ALA A 152 -10.81 -18.74 -30.94
N SER A 153 -9.58 -18.53 -31.43
CA SER A 153 -8.43 -19.41 -31.21
C SER A 153 -7.16 -18.59 -31.03
N GLY A 154 -6.17 -19.15 -30.36
CA GLY A 154 -4.87 -18.53 -30.13
C GLY A 154 -4.26 -18.98 -28.81
N SER A 155 -3.18 -18.33 -28.41
CA SER A 155 -2.68 -18.42 -27.04
C SER A 155 -3.51 -17.57 -26.11
N ASP A 156 -3.36 -17.80 -24.82
CA ASP A 156 -3.81 -16.89 -23.77
C ASP A 156 -3.31 -15.46 -24.01
N ILE A 157 -4.11 -14.48 -23.59
CA ILE A 157 -3.76 -13.06 -23.67
C ILE A 157 -3.95 -12.38 -22.32
N PHE A 158 -3.17 -11.31 -22.10
CA PHE A 158 -3.36 -10.38 -21.00
C PHE A 158 -3.81 -9.04 -21.56
N LEU A 159 -4.90 -8.49 -21.02
CA LEU A 159 -5.41 -7.17 -21.37
C LEU A 159 -5.44 -6.28 -20.14
N ASN A 160 -4.95 -5.06 -20.27
CA ASN A 160 -4.95 -4.03 -19.24
C ASN A 160 -5.94 -2.94 -19.63
N PHE A 161 -7.00 -2.80 -18.84
CA PHE A 161 -7.98 -1.73 -19.01
C PHE A 161 -7.76 -0.65 -17.96
N VAL A 162 -7.49 0.57 -18.41
CA VAL A 162 -7.35 1.74 -17.54
C VAL A 162 -8.74 2.28 -17.20
N LEU A 163 -9.04 2.41 -15.92
CA LEU A 163 -10.31 2.87 -15.39
C LEU A 163 -10.05 4.08 -14.48
N PRO A 164 -10.11 5.31 -15.03
CA PRO A 164 -9.92 6.53 -14.25
C PRO A 164 -11.01 6.65 -13.19
N ASP A 165 -10.65 7.00 -11.96
CA ASP A 165 -11.64 7.26 -10.94
C ASP A 165 -12.29 8.65 -11.15
N PRO A 166 -13.60 8.80 -10.90
CA PRO A 166 -14.30 10.08 -11.04
C PRO A 166 -14.38 10.86 -9.71
N LEU A 167 -13.54 10.55 -8.72
CA LEU A 167 -13.67 11.09 -7.38
C LEU A 167 -13.18 12.54 -7.32
N ASP A 168 -13.77 13.32 -6.41
CA ASP A 168 -13.37 14.69 -6.06
C ASP A 168 -12.71 14.77 -4.68
N GLN A 169 -12.71 13.67 -3.93
CA GLN A 169 -12.04 13.52 -2.63
C GLN A 169 -11.52 12.09 -2.44
N THR A 170 -10.61 11.90 -1.49
CA THR A 170 -10.05 10.59 -1.14
C THR A 170 -11.08 9.70 -0.44
N HIS A 171 -11.12 8.42 -0.81
CA HIS A 171 -11.98 7.39 -0.20
C HIS A 171 -11.19 6.15 0.24
N ASN A 172 -11.61 5.56 1.37
CA ASN A 172 -11.09 4.26 1.83
C ASN A 172 -12.02 3.14 1.34
N ILE A 173 -11.44 2.12 0.71
CA ILE A 173 -12.17 1.02 0.08
C ILE A 173 -12.03 -0.24 0.93
N ARG A 174 -13.15 -0.76 1.44
CA ARG A 174 -13.17 -1.96 2.30
C ARG A 174 -13.43 -3.26 1.54
N ALA A 175 -13.99 -3.16 0.34
CA ALA A 175 -14.33 -4.32 -0.46
C ALA A 175 -14.43 -3.97 -1.95
N MET A 176 -14.24 -4.97 -2.80
CA MET A 176 -14.49 -4.85 -4.24
C MET A 176 -15.09 -6.12 -4.84
N GLU A 177 -15.81 -5.94 -5.94
CA GLU A 177 -16.33 -7.01 -6.79
C GLU A 177 -15.97 -6.75 -8.25
N ILE A 178 -15.33 -7.71 -8.90
CA ILE A 178 -15.06 -7.68 -10.35
C ILE A 178 -16.11 -8.52 -11.06
N ARG A 179 -16.75 -7.94 -12.07
CA ARG A 179 -17.80 -8.57 -12.88
C ARG A 179 -17.43 -8.55 -14.35
N PRO A 180 -16.77 -9.60 -14.86
CA PRO A 180 -16.60 -9.76 -16.29
C PRO A 180 -17.94 -9.99 -17.00
N GLY A 181 -18.10 -9.42 -18.19
CA GLY A 181 -19.26 -9.68 -19.05
C GLY A 181 -19.30 -11.12 -19.57
N THR A 182 -18.13 -11.74 -19.74
CA THR A 182 -17.96 -13.11 -20.21
C THR A 182 -17.03 -13.88 -19.26
N PRO A 183 -17.49 -14.24 -18.04
CA PRO A 183 -16.63 -14.82 -17.01
C PRO A 183 -16.04 -16.19 -17.39
N GLN A 184 -16.61 -16.88 -18.38
CA GLN A 184 -16.16 -18.21 -18.82
C GLN A 184 -14.79 -18.19 -19.52
N VAL A 185 -14.36 -17.04 -20.04
CA VAL A 185 -13.05 -16.90 -20.70
C VAL A 185 -11.98 -16.26 -19.84
N VAL A 186 -12.37 -15.68 -18.69
CA VAL A 186 -11.43 -15.02 -17.80
C VAL A 186 -10.83 -16.06 -16.86
N HIS A 187 -9.53 -16.28 -16.96
CA HIS A 187 -8.82 -17.18 -16.06
C HIS A 187 -8.66 -16.57 -14.67
N HIS A 188 -8.21 -15.31 -14.62
CA HIS A 188 -8.21 -14.46 -13.43
C HIS A 188 -8.10 -12.99 -13.85
N ALA A 189 -8.31 -12.09 -12.90
CA ALA A 189 -8.11 -10.66 -13.07
C ALA A 189 -7.52 -10.04 -11.80
N ASN A 190 -6.72 -9.00 -11.97
CA ASN A 190 -6.09 -8.25 -10.90
C ASN A 190 -6.40 -6.76 -11.06
N ILE A 191 -6.48 -6.04 -9.94
CA ILE A 191 -6.45 -4.59 -9.94
C ILE A 191 -5.08 -4.11 -9.51
N LEU A 192 -4.50 -3.24 -10.32
CA LEU A 192 -3.39 -2.38 -9.93
C LEU A 192 -3.92 -0.95 -9.78
N ILE A 193 -3.31 -0.17 -8.90
CA ILE A 193 -3.58 1.26 -8.78
C ILE A 193 -2.39 1.97 -9.43
N ASP A 194 -2.67 2.92 -10.32
CA ASP A 194 -1.69 3.81 -10.91
C ASP A 194 -1.98 5.22 -10.39
N ARG A 195 -1.30 5.58 -9.31
CA ARG A 195 -1.50 6.86 -8.62
C ARG A 195 -1.07 8.07 -9.40
N THR A 196 -0.24 7.86 -10.41
CA THR A 196 0.32 8.95 -11.19
C THR A 196 -0.32 9.04 -12.56
N ALA A 197 -1.25 8.15 -12.93
CA ALA A 197 -1.76 8.01 -14.30
C ALA A 197 -0.64 7.83 -15.35
N SER A 198 0.48 7.22 -14.92
CA SER A 198 1.65 6.97 -15.75
C SER A 198 1.32 6.12 -16.99
N TRP A 199 0.45 5.12 -16.84
CA TRP A 199 0.10 4.23 -17.92
C TRP A 199 -0.70 4.93 -19.02
N ARG A 200 -1.64 5.80 -18.62
CA ARG A 200 -2.40 6.66 -19.53
C ARG A 200 -1.48 7.61 -20.29
N ARG A 201 -0.49 8.22 -19.62
CA ARG A 201 0.51 9.09 -20.28
C ARG A 201 1.40 8.33 -21.27
N GLN A 202 1.76 7.08 -20.96
CA GLN A 202 2.52 6.24 -21.88
C GLN A 202 1.71 5.81 -23.12
N HIS A 203 0.37 5.81 -23.02
CA HIS A 203 -0.54 5.35 -24.08
C HIS A 203 -1.66 6.38 -24.39
N PRO A 204 -1.33 7.63 -24.73
CA PRO A 204 -2.30 8.74 -24.78
C PRO A 204 -3.44 8.52 -25.77
N ASP A 205 -3.17 7.81 -26.88
CA ASP A 205 -4.15 7.55 -27.93
C ASP A 205 -4.94 6.24 -27.76
N THR A 206 -4.46 5.33 -26.91
CA THR A 206 -4.95 3.94 -26.82
C THR A 206 -5.32 3.48 -25.40
N TRP A 207 -5.12 4.31 -24.38
CA TRP A 207 -5.39 3.93 -22.97
C TRP A 207 -6.84 3.51 -22.68
N ARG A 208 -7.80 3.95 -23.49
CA ARG A 208 -9.21 3.55 -23.39
C ARG A 208 -9.48 2.15 -23.96
N ASP A 209 -8.57 1.63 -24.75
CA ASP A 209 -8.64 0.29 -25.32
C ASP A 209 -7.99 -0.72 -24.36
N GLY A 210 -8.20 -2.03 -24.57
CA GLY A 210 -7.48 -3.05 -23.80
C GLY A 210 -6.04 -3.17 -24.26
N ILE A 211 -5.08 -2.72 -23.45
CA ILE A 211 -3.66 -2.72 -23.81
C ILE A 211 -3.06 -4.11 -23.52
N PRO A 212 -2.47 -4.80 -24.51
CA PRO A 212 -1.86 -6.11 -24.29
C PRO A 212 -0.64 -6.06 -23.36
N GLY A 213 -0.52 -7.00 -22.41
CA GLY A 213 0.67 -7.16 -21.58
C GLY A 213 0.39 -7.80 -20.22
N MET A 214 1.27 -8.70 -19.77
CA MET A 214 1.16 -9.31 -18.44
C MET A 214 1.67 -8.35 -17.35
N GLU A 215 2.88 -7.82 -17.54
CA GLU A 215 3.54 -6.93 -16.59
C GLU A 215 3.32 -5.47 -16.96
N LEU A 216 3.14 -4.65 -15.93
CA LEU A 216 2.94 -3.22 -16.02
C LEU A 216 4.09 -2.52 -15.30
N MET A 217 4.72 -1.56 -15.98
CA MET A 217 5.69 -0.66 -15.35
C MET A 217 4.97 0.62 -14.95
N LEU A 218 4.32 0.58 -13.79
CA LEU A 218 3.63 1.73 -13.22
C LEU A 218 4.60 2.59 -12.43
N ASP A 219 4.39 3.90 -12.47
CA ASP A 219 4.96 4.80 -11.48
C ASP A 219 4.05 4.81 -10.26
N ALA A 220 4.47 4.09 -9.22
CA ALA A 220 3.68 3.86 -8.02
C ALA A 220 3.39 5.15 -7.23
N GLY A 221 4.12 6.25 -7.48
CA GLY A 221 4.02 7.53 -6.76
C GLY A 221 4.46 7.47 -5.28
N ASN A 222 4.23 6.33 -4.62
CA ASN A 222 4.63 5.98 -3.26
C ASN A 222 5.25 4.57 -3.23
N THR A 223 6.05 4.26 -2.20
CA THR A 223 6.89 3.05 -2.10
C THR A 223 6.12 1.71 -1.98
N PHE A 224 4.81 1.68 -1.74
CA PHE A 224 4.08 0.46 -1.33
C PHE A 224 2.74 0.17 -2.05
N ASP A 225 2.54 0.67 -3.27
CA ASP A 225 1.26 0.61 -4.00
C ASP A 225 0.89 -0.79 -4.56
N PRO A 226 -0.41 -1.20 -4.67
CA PRO A 226 -1.64 -0.64 -4.13
C PRO A 226 -1.84 -1.02 -2.66
N ASP A 227 -1.27 -0.20 -1.76
CA ASP A 227 -1.16 -0.45 -0.31
C ASP A 227 -0.75 -1.89 0.04
N SER A 228 -0.14 -2.60 -0.92
CA SER A 228 0.24 -4.00 -0.87
C SER A 228 -0.87 -5.00 -0.55
N HIS A 229 -2.03 -4.85 -1.20
CA HIS A 229 -3.14 -5.81 -1.12
C HIS A 229 -3.17 -6.79 -2.31
N PHE A 230 -3.55 -8.04 -2.06
CA PHE A 230 -3.95 -8.97 -3.12
C PHE A 230 -5.33 -8.64 -3.68
N LEU A 231 -5.38 -7.63 -4.57
CA LEU A 231 -6.58 -7.24 -5.31
C LEU A 231 -6.86 -8.21 -6.48
N PHE A 232 -7.07 -9.48 -6.14
CA PHE A 232 -7.18 -10.61 -7.06
C PHE A 232 -8.63 -11.12 -7.17
N TRP A 233 -9.01 -11.53 -8.37
CA TRP A 233 -10.27 -12.20 -8.66
C TRP A 233 -10.04 -13.37 -9.63
N LYS A 234 -10.77 -14.47 -9.45
CA LYS A 234 -10.93 -15.52 -10.45
C LYS A 234 -12.39 -15.98 -10.47
N PRO A 235 -12.85 -16.69 -11.50
CA PRO A 235 -14.18 -17.29 -11.47
C PRO A 235 -14.29 -18.14 -10.21
N ASP A 236 -15.33 -17.90 -9.41
CA ASP A 236 -15.61 -18.50 -8.08
C ASP A 236 -15.03 -17.82 -6.84
N THR A 237 -14.25 -16.75 -6.97
CA THR A 237 -13.84 -15.96 -5.81
C THR A 237 -15.08 -15.27 -5.23
N PRO A 238 -15.36 -15.38 -3.91
CA PRO A 238 -16.38 -14.55 -3.28
C PRO A 238 -16.03 -13.06 -3.45
N ALA A 239 -16.97 -12.16 -3.15
CA ALA A 239 -16.65 -10.73 -3.11
C ALA A 239 -15.43 -10.49 -2.21
N LEU A 240 -14.46 -9.72 -2.70
CA LEU A 240 -13.24 -9.44 -1.94
C LEU A 240 -13.61 -8.46 -0.82
N VAL A 241 -13.51 -8.91 0.42
CA VAL A 241 -13.65 -8.07 1.60
C VAL A 241 -12.31 -8.04 2.30
N GLU A 242 -11.75 -6.85 2.46
CA GLU A 242 -10.51 -6.68 3.22
C GLU A 242 -10.79 -6.92 4.71
N PRO A 243 -9.83 -7.48 5.46
CA PRO A 243 -10.02 -7.66 6.90
C PRO A 243 -10.13 -6.31 7.63
N ASP A 244 -10.69 -6.35 8.84
CA ASP A 244 -10.91 -5.15 9.66
C ASP A 244 -9.61 -4.33 9.85
N GLY A 245 -9.71 -3.02 9.66
CA GLY A 245 -8.59 -2.08 9.79
C GLY A 245 -7.64 -2.02 8.59
N MET A 246 -7.93 -2.74 7.49
CA MET A 246 -7.13 -2.75 6.26
C MET A 246 -7.90 -2.30 4.99
N PRO A 247 -8.71 -1.22 5.00
CA PRO A 247 -9.17 -0.66 3.74
C PRO A 247 -7.99 -0.04 2.97
N TRP A 248 -8.01 -0.13 1.64
CA TRP A 248 -7.01 0.52 0.78
C TRP A 248 -7.50 1.88 0.28
N ARG A 249 -6.57 2.79 -0.03
CA ARG A 249 -6.88 4.19 -0.34
C ARG A 249 -6.97 4.46 -1.84
N LEU A 250 -8.06 5.12 -2.26
CA LEU A 250 -8.23 5.64 -3.61
C LEU A 250 -8.33 7.17 -3.57
N ASP A 251 -7.40 7.86 -4.22
CA ASP A 251 -7.28 9.31 -4.27
C ASP A 251 -7.80 9.82 -5.63
N PRO A 252 -8.36 11.06 -5.70
CA PRO A 252 -8.75 11.68 -6.97
C PRO A 252 -7.61 11.72 -7.99
N GLY A 253 -7.90 11.28 -9.21
CA GLY A 253 -6.96 11.29 -10.33
C GLY A 253 -6.13 10.01 -10.47
N ASN A 254 -6.35 9.03 -9.59
CA ASN A 254 -5.78 7.70 -9.73
C ASN A 254 -6.47 6.94 -10.88
N ASP A 255 -5.73 6.00 -11.46
CA ASP A 255 -6.30 5.03 -12.39
C ASP A 255 -6.33 3.63 -11.73
N LEU A 256 -7.45 2.93 -11.85
CA LEU A 256 -7.48 1.49 -11.59
C LEU A 256 -7.19 0.76 -12.89
N ILE A 257 -6.17 -0.09 -12.88
CA ILE A 257 -5.82 -0.93 -14.03
C ILE A 257 -6.36 -2.33 -13.78
N LEU A 258 -7.39 -2.70 -14.55
CA LEU A 258 -7.91 -4.05 -14.58
C LEU A 258 -7.07 -4.88 -15.55
N ASN A 259 -6.14 -5.66 -14.99
CA ASN A 259 -5.36 -6.65 -15.71
C ASN A 259 -6.16 -7.96 -15.78
N MET A 260 -6.45 -8.45 -16.98
CA MET A 260 -7.25 -9.67 -17.20
C MET A 260 -6.45 -10.70 -17.98
N HIS A 261 -6.27 -11.89 -17.40
CA HIS A 261 -5.75 -13.06 -18.11
C HIS A 261 -6.91 -13.85 -18.72
N ILE A 262 -6.92 -13.98 -20.03
CA ILE A 262 -8.06 -14.47 -20.80
C ILE A 262 -7.64 -15.63 -21.71
N LYS A 263 -8.50 -16.66 -21.77
CA LYS A 263 -8.33 -17.87 -22.59
C LYS A 263 -9.36 -17.91 -23.73
N PRO A 264 -8.96 -18.22 -24.97
CA PRO A 264 -9.89 -18.40 -26.08
C PRO A 264 -10.94 -19.50 -25.81
N SER A 265 -12.20 -19.27 -26.19
CA SER A 265 -13.31 -20.22 -25.97
C SER A 265 -13.65 -21.10 -27.17
N GLY A 266 -12.96 -20.95 -28.30
CA GLY A 266 -13.33 -21.59 -29.57
C GLY A 266 -14.29 -20.77 -30.44
N LYS A 267 -14.74 -19.61 -29.97
CA LYS A 267 -15.55 -18.63 -30.74
C LYS A 267 -15.14 -17.20 -30.37
N PRO A 268 -15.40 -16.20 -31.24
CA PRO A 268 -15.11 -14.82 -30.87
C PRO A 268 -15.96 -14.38 -29.68
N GLU A 269 -15.35 -13.71 -28.70
CA GLU A 269 -16.03 -13.22 -27.49
C GLU A 269 -15.81 -11.72 -27.32
N THR A 270 -16.76 -11.05 -26.66
CA THR A 270 -16.59 -9.66 -26.24
C THR A 270 -16.08 -9.62 -24.80
N ILE A 271 -14.96 -8.93 -24.60
CA ILE A 271 -14.32 -8.71 -23.31
C ILE A 271 -14.74 -7.34 -22.79
N ALA A 272 -15.56 -7.36 -21.76
CA ALA A 272 -15.98 -6.20 -20.98
C ALA A 272 -15.98 -6.58 -19.50
N ALA A 273 -15.92 -5.58 -18.62
CA ALA A 273 -16.02 -5.79 -17.18
C ALA A 273 -16.55 -4.55 -16.45
N GLN A 274 -17.06 -4.77 -15.25
CA GLN A 274 -17.38 -3.74 -14.27
C GLN A 274 -16.67 -4.04 -12.96
N ILE A 275 -16.28 -3.00 -12.21
CA ILE A 275 -15.74 -3.10 -10.86
C ILE A 275 -16.67 -2.33 -9.93
N GLY A 276 -17.23 -3.00 -8.93
CA GLY A 276 -17.95 -2.37 -7.84
C GLY A 276 -17.01 -2.14 -6.66
N LEU A 277 -16.93 -0.90 -6.17
CA LEU A 277 -16.15 -0.52 -5.00
C LEU A 277 -17.09 -0.15 -3.84
N TYR A 278 -16.72 -0.57 -2.63
CA TYR A 278 -17.48 -0.31 -1.41
C TYR A 278 -16.63 0.48 -0.42
N PHE A 279 -17.13 1.64 -0.02
CA PHE A 279 -16.40 2.60 0.78
C PHE A 279 -16.54 2.33 2.28
N THR A 280 -15.66 2.95 3.06
CA THR A 280 -15.75 3.08 4.51
C THR A 280 -15.18 4.42 4.97
N ASP A 281 -15.73 4.96 6.05
CA ASP A 281 -15.21 6.17 6.69
C ASP A 281 -14.01 5.86 7.62
N ALA A 282 -13.79 4.58 7.94
CA ALA A 282 -12.68 4.17 8.79
C ALA A 282 -11.36 4.21 7.99
N PRO A 283 -10.36 4.99 8.41
CA PRO A 283 -9.03 4.97 7.78
C PRO A 283 -8.30 3.64 8.08
N PRO A 284 -7.30 3.26 7.27
CA PRO A 284 -6.46 2.11 7.57
C PRO A 284 -5.73 2.29 8.91
N SER A 285 -5.86 1.29 9.78
CA SER A 285 -5.11 1.17 11.03
C SER A 285 -3.99 0.12 10.94
N ASN A 286 -4.03 -0.71 9.89
CA ASN A 286 -3.04 -1.74 9.59
C ASN A 286 -2.64 -1.61 8.11
N GLN A 287 -1.35 -1.76 7.82
CA GLN A 287 -0.80 -1.60 6.47
C GLN A 287 -0.02 -2.87 6.09
N PRO A 288 -0.55 -3.71 5.18
CA PRO A 288 0.16 -4.89 4.74
C PRO A 288 1.31 -4.54 3.77
N MET A 289 2.10 -5.55 3.45
CA MET A 289 3.15 -5.53 2.43
C MET A 289 3.14 -6.82 1.60
N LEU A 290 3.32 -6.71 0.28
CA LEU A 290 3.55 -7.86 -0.59
C LEU A 290 5.05 -8.14 -0.67
N LEU A 291 5.43 -9.38 -0.39
CA LEU A 291 6.79 -9.88 -0.53
C LEU A 291 6.82 -10.96 -1.58
N GLN A 292 7.78 -10.91 -2.49
CA GLN A 292 7.99 -11.94 -3.51
C GLN A 292 9.31 -12.66 -3.26
N LEU A 293 9.26 -13.99 -3.17
CA LEU A 293 10.43 -14.80 -3.42
C LEU A 293 10.41 -15.21 -4.90
N GLU A 294 11.54 -15.07 -5.58
CA GLU A 294 11.69 -15.41 -6.99
C GLU A 294 13.14 -15.82 -7.32
N HIS A 295 13.31 -16.63 -8.37
CA HIS A 295 14.64 -16.92 -8.90
C HIS A 295 14.58 -17.16 -10.41
N ASP A 296 13.91 -16.25 -11.12
CA ASP A 296 13.63 -16.41 -12.55
C ASP A 296 14.92 -16.46 -13.38
N ALA A 297 15.96 -15.74 -12.96
CA ALA A 297 17.28 -15.78 -13.62
C ALA A 297 17.92 -17.19 -13.64
N ALA A 298 17.49 -18.11 -12.78
CA ALA A 298 17.95 -19.50 -12.79
C ALA A 298 17.13 -20.42 -13.71
N LEU A 299 16.02 -19.95 -14.30
CA LEU A 299 15.18 -20.74 -15.20
C LEU A 299 15.85 -20.88 -16.57
N ASP A 300 16.58 -21.98 -16.72
CA ASP A 300 17.09 -22.51 -17.99
C ASP A 300 16.85 -24.03 -18.02
N ILE A 301 15.62 -24.43 -18.33
CA ILE A 301 15.12 -25.80 -18.17
C ILE A 301 15.41 -26.60 -19.46
N PRO A 302 16.32 -27.60 -19.44
CA PRO A 302 16.61 -28.39 -20.64
C PRO A 302 15.43 -29.28 -21.04
N PRO A 303 15.28 -29.60 -22.34
CA PRO A 303 14.28 -30.57 -22.78
C PRO A 303 14.54 -31.94 -22.16
N GLY A 304 13.49 -32.63 -21.73
CA GLY A 304 13.56 -33.94 -21.07
C GLY A 304 13.81 -33.90 -19.56
N LYS A 305 14.15 -32.74 -18.97
CA LYS A 305 14.45 -32.62 -17.53
C LYS A 305 13.15 -32.62 -16.71
N SER A 306 12.92 -33.65 -15.89
CA SER A 306 11.64 -33.86 -15.16
C SER A 306 11.60 -33.39 -13.70
N ASP A 307 12.74 -32.89 -13.21
CA ASP A 307 12.99 -32.53 -11.81
C ASP A 307 13.92 -31.31 -11.71
N PHE A 308 13.76 -30.33 -12.60
CA PHE A 308 14.52 -29.07 -12.52
C PHE A 308 14.06 -28.29 -11.29
N VAL A 309 14.98 -27.76 -10.47
CA VAL A 309 14.63 -27.10 -9.21
C VAL A 309 15.21 -25.71 -9.16
N ILE A 310 14.40 -24.75 -8.72
CA ILE A 310 14.86 -23.45 -8.25
C ILE A 310 14.49 -23.26 -6.79
N THR A 311 15.27 -22.43 -6.11
CA THR A 311 15.03 -22.07 -4.71
C THR A 311 15.31 -20.61 -4.48
N ASP A 312 14.61 -20.05 -3.51
CA ASP A 312 14.88 -18.71 -3.00
C ASP A 312 14.64 -18.65 -1.49
N GLN A 313 15.19 -17.64 -0.82
CA GLN A 313 14.97 -17.43 0.61
C GLN A 313 15.05 -15.96 1.02
N LEU A 314 14.17 -15.55 1.93
CA LEU A 314 14.14 -14.20 2.49
C LEU A 314 14.16 -14.25 4.02
N LYS A 315 15.12 -13.57 4.64
CA LYS A 315 15.20 -13.44 6.10
C LYS A 315 14.41 -12.23 6.56
N LEU A 316 13.46 -12.44 7.47
CA LEU A 316 12.60 -11.38 7.97
C LEU A 316 13.32 -10.47 8.98
N PRO A 317 13.34 -9.15 8.78
CA PRO A 317 13.97 -8.18 9.67
C PRO A 317 13.10 -7.83 10.89
N ILE A 318 11.80 -8.14 10.83
CA ILE A 318 10.79 -7.84 11.85
C ILE A 318 9.79 -8.99 12.00
N ASP A 319 8.98 -8.93 13.06
CA ASP A 319 7.86 -9.83 13.26
C ASP A 319 6.76 -9.53 12.23
N VAL A 320 6.18 -10.57 11.64
CA VAL A 320 5.07 -10.42 10.69
C VAL A 320 3.99 -11.47 10.89
N ASP A 321 2.76 -11.11 10.54
CA ASP A 321 1.65 -12.03 10.33
C ASP A 321 1.44 -12.23 8.83
N VAL A 322 1.52 -13.48 8.35
CA VAL A 322 1.22 -13.79 6.94
C VAL A 322 -0.29 -13.94 6.76
N LEU A 323 -0.89 -13.08 5.95
CA LEU A 323 -2.34 -12.99 5.70
C LEU A 323 -2.78 -13.83 4.52
N GLY A 324 -1.96 -13.88 3.47
CA GLY A 324 -2.24 -14.66 2.27
C GLY A 324 -0.97 -15.04 1.52
N ILE A 325 -1.10 -16.01 0.63
CA ILE A 325 0.01 -16.56 -0.15
C ILE A 325 -0.44 -16.89 -1.57
N TYR A 326 0.41 -16.59 -2.55
CA TYR A 326 0.16 -16.81 -3.97
C TYR A 326 1.39 -17.41 -4.67
N PRO A 327 1.42 -18.76 -4.80
CA PRO A 327 2.38 -19.45 -5.66
C PRO A 327 2.02 -19.25 -7.13
N HIS A 328 3.01 -18.96 -7.96
CA HIS A 328 2.83 -18.80 -9.40
C HIS A 328 3.98 -19.45 -10.18
N ALA A 329 3.59 -20.31 -11.12
CA ALA A 329 4.43 -20.97 -12.11
C ALA A 329 3.59 -21.28 -13.36
N HIS A 330 4.23 -21.58 -14.47
CA HIS A 330 3.60 -21.93 -15.74
C HIS A 330 3.49 -23.44 -15.93
N TYR A 331 3.32 -23.88 -17.18
CA TYR A 331 2.94 -25.24 -17.55
C TYR A 331 3.96 -26.32 -17.13
N LEU A 332 5.23 -25.97 -16.92
CA LEU A 332 6.22 -26.94 -16.48
C LEU A 332 6.25 -27.11 -14.97
N GLY A 333 5.64 -26.20 -14.20
CA GLY A 333 5.55 -26.31 -12.74
C GLY A 333 4.97 -27.67 -12.32
N LYS A 334 5.54 -28.27 -11.27
CA LYS A 334 5.18 -29.62 -10.80
C LYS A 334 4.93 -29.68 -9.31
N ASP A 335 5.92 -29.30 -8.50
CA ASP A 335 5.88 -29.34 -7.04
C ASP A 335 6.35 -27.99 -6.49
N LEU A 336 5.47 -27.28 -5.77
CA LEU A 336 5.71 -25.92 -5.29
C LEU A 336 5.61 -25.91 -3.78
N GLN A 337 6.68 -25.47 -3.12
CA GLN A 337 6.79 -25.45 -1.67
C GLN A 337 7.12 -24.04 -1.16
N GLY A 338 6.35 -23.60 -0.16
CA GLY A 338 6.63 -22.43 0.65
C GLY A 338 6.63 -22.79 2.14
N TYR A 339 7.70 -22.47 2.85
CA TYR A 339 7.81 -22.73 4.29
C TYR A 339 8.74 -21.73 4.96
N ALA A 340 8.64 -21.57 6.27
CA ALA A 340 9.57 -20.78 7.06
C ALA A 340 10.40 -21.68 7.99
N ILE A 341 11.67 -21.35 8.18
CA ILE A 341 12.48 -21.83 9.30
C ILE A 341 12.50 -20.75 10.36
N LEU A 342 11.94 -21.04 11.53
CA LEU A 342 11.85 -20.11 12.65
C LEU A 342 13.22 -19.97 13.35
N PRO A 343 13.46 -18.92 14.16
CA PRO A 343 14.73 -18.71 14.87
C PRO A 343 15.13 -19.88 15.80
N ASN A 344 14.16 -20.66 16.28
CA ASN A 344 14.40 -21.86 17.09
C ASN A 344 14.76 -23.11 16.25
N GLY A 345 14.80 -23.00 14.92
CA GLY A 345 15.05 -24.09 13.97
C GLY A 345 13.81 -24.88 13.53
N GLU A 346 12.62 -24.55 14.05
CA GLU A 346 11.37 -25.21 13.67
C GLU A 346 10.98 -24.88 12.23
N LYS A 347 10.58 -25.90 11.47
CA LYS A 347 10.01 -25.73 10.13
C LYS A 347 8.50 -25.54 10.23
N LYS A 348 8.02 -24.39 9.76
CA LYS A 348 6.60 -24.04 9.67
C LYS A 348 6.17 -24.01 8.21
N TRP A 349 5.21 -24.84 7.83
CA TRP A 349 4.68 -24.85 6.47
C TRP A 349 3.77 -23.65 6.22
N LEU A 350 3.93 -23.04 5.05
CA LEU A 350 3.07 -21.95 4.56
C LEU A 350 2.17 -22.47 3.43
N ILE A 351 2.75 -23.22 2.49
CA ILE A 351 2.00 -23.88 1.41
C ILE A 351 2.79 -25.06 0.84
N TRP A 352 2.09 -26.10 0.42
CA TRP A 352 2.65 -27.13 -0.45
C TRP A 352 1.62 -27.55 -1.50
N ILE A 353 1.98 -27.42 -2.76
CA ILE A 353 1.23 -27.93 -3.91
C ILE A 353 2.06 -29.05 -4.55
N ARG A 354 1.59 -30.29 -4.44
CA ARG A 354 2.29 -31.48 -4.98
C ARG A 354 2.10 -31.71 -6.48
N SER A 355 1.03 -31.11 -7.02
CA SER A 355 0.63 -31.26 -8.41
C SER A 355 0.11 -29.92 -8.88
N TRP A 356 1.02 -29.11 -9.37
CA TRP A 356 0.71 -27.80 -9.92
C TRP A 356 -0.15 -27.90 -11.16
N ASP A 357 -1.09 -26.97 -11.28
CA ASP A 357 -1.92 -26.77 -12.46
C ASP A 357 -2.19 -25.27 -12.55
N ILE A 358 -1.58 -24.61 -13.54
CA ILE A 358 -1.73 -23.16 -13.78
C ILE A 358 -3.20 -22.78 -13.93
N ASP A 359 -4.05 -23.66 -14.47
CA ASP A 359 -5.48 -23.39 -14.71
C ASP A 359 -6.28 -23.22 -13.41
N ARG A 360 -5.66 -23.50 -12.26
CA ARG A 360 -6.25 -23.48 -10.92
C ARG A 360 -5.52 -22.57 -9.95
N GLN A 361 -4.61 -21.73 -10.46
CA GLN A 361 -3.87 -20.79 -9.63
C GLN A 361 -4.82 -19.85 -8.87
N SER A 362 -4.43 -19.47 -7.65
CA SER A 362 -5.25 -18.62 -6.80
C SER A 362 -4.41 -17.99 -5.70
N VAL A 363 -4.83 -16.81 -5.25
CA VAL A 363 -4.44 -16.33 -3.92
C VAL A 363 -5.13 -17.19 -2.87
N TYR A 364 -4.39 -17.69 -1.88
CA TYR A 364 -4.90 -18.45 -0.75
C TYR A 364 -4.80 -17.61 0.52
N ARG A 365 -5.95 -17.27 1.11
CA ARG A 365 -6.03 -16.50 2.36
C ARG A 365 -6.09 -17.41 3.56
N TYR A 366 -5.27 -17.12 4.58
CA TYR A 366 -5.30 -17.93 5.80
C TYR A 366 -6.56 -17.65 6.61
N ARG A 367 -7.11 -18.69 7.24
CA ARG A 367 -8.24 -18.56 8.17
C ARG A 367 -7.87 -17.76 9.41
N LYS A 368 -6.62 -17.92 9.85
CA LYS A 368 -5.97 -17.12 10.88
C LYS A 368 -4.58 -16.75 10.38
N PRO A 369 -4.13 -15.49 10.55
CA PRO A 369 -2.79 -15.09 10.13
C PRO A 369 -1.70 -16.01 10.70
N VAL A 370 -0.68 -16.28 9.89
CA VAL A 370 0.45 -17.11 10.30
C VAL A 370 1.56 -16.22 10.84
N PHE A 371 1.69 -16.17 12.17
CA PHE A 371 2.78 -15.44 12.81
C PHE A 371 4.16 -16.03 12.48
N LEU A 372 5.08 -15.17 12.08
CA LEU A 372 6.50 -15.43 11.86
C LEU A 372 7.34 -14.40 12.65
N PRO A 373 8.11 -14.83 13.66
CA PRO A 373 8.97 -13.92 14.42
C PRO A 373 10.14 -13.42 13.56
N ARG A 374 10.66 -12.24 13.91
CA ARG A 374 11.90 -11.66 13.40
C ARG A 374 13.00 -12.71 13.36
N GLY A 375 13.74 -12.73 12.26
CA GLY A 375 14.82 -13.68 12.01
C GLY A 375 14.37 -15.01 11.42
N SER A 376 13.07 -15.25 11.30
CA SER A 376 12.55 -16.35 10.47
C SER A 376 13.06 -16.21 9.03
N ILE A 377 13.33 -17.35 8.39
CA ILE A 377 13.75 -17.40 6.99
C ILE A 377 12.63 -18.07 6.19
N ILE A 378 12.01 -17.32 5.29
CA ILE A 378 11.02 -17.86 4.34
C ILE A 378 11.81 -18.54 3.21
N HIS A 379 11.35 -19.71 2.79
CA HIS A 379 11.94 -20.51 1.72
C HIS A 379 10.91 -20.80 0.64
N MET A 380 11.34 -20.63 -0.61
CA MET A 380 10.68 -21.11 -1.81
C MET A 380 11.48 -22.28 -2.40
N ARG A 381 10.80 -23.36 -2.79
CA ARG A 381 11.39 -24.45 -3.58
C ARG A 381 10.40 -24.95 -4.61
N TYR A 382 10.65 -24.66 -5.88
CA TYR A 382 9.79 -25.08 -7.00
C TYR A 382 10.51 -26.11 -7.86
N THR A 383 9.76 -27.10 -8.32
CA THR A 383 10.23 -28.16 -9.23
C THR A 383 9.47 -28.09 -10.54
N TYR A 384 10.15 -28.26 -11.66
CA TYR A 384 9.61 -28.24 -13.01
C TYR A 384 9.87 -29.54 -13.77
N ASP A 385 8.95 -29.89 -14.67
CA ASP A 385 8.97 -31.10 -15.49
C ASP A 385 8.82 -30.79 -16.98
N ASN A 386 9.95 -30.68 -17.66
CA ASN A 386 10.06 -30.49 -19.11
C ASN A 386 10.27 -31.82 -19.84
N SER A 387 9.72 -32.92 -19.33
CA SER A 387 9.77 -34.22 -20.00
C SER A 387 8.51 -34.50 -20.83
N THR A 388 8.57 -35.53 -21.67
CA THR A 388 7.40 -36.06 -22.39
C THR A 388 6.35 -36.68 -21.46
N GLY A 389 6.67 -36.86 -20.17
CA GLY A 389 5.74 -37.36 -19.16
C GLY A 389 4.84 -36.29 -18.55
N ASN A 390 5.18 -35.01 -18.72
CA ASN A 390 4.32 -33.91 -18.28
C ASN A 390 3.21 -33.67 -19.31
N VAL A 391 1.99 -34.08 -18.98
CA VAL A 391 0.80 -33.90 -19.84
C VAL A 391 0.41 -32.45 -20.06
N HIS A 392 0.93 -31.53 -19.24
CA HIS A 392 0.72 -30.09 -19.36
C HIS A 392 1.82 -29.40 -20.19
N ASN A 393 2.88 -30.10 -20.61
CA ASN A 393 3.93 -29.49 -21.41
C ASN A 393 3.35 -28.98 -22.74
N PRO A 394 3.44 -27.68 -23.04
CA PRO A 394 2.86 -27.12 -24.26
C PRO A 394 3.67 -27.46 -25.51
N ASN A 395 4.85 -28.10 -25.35
CA ASN A 395 5.75 -28.46 -26.44
C ASN A 395 5.85 -29.98 -26.60
N ASP A 396 5.55 -30.47 -27.80
CA ASP A 396 5.77 -31.85 -28.21
C ASP A 396 6.52 -31.90 -29.56
N PRO A 397 7.81 -32.26 -29.60
CA PRO A 397 8.64 -32.70 -28.47
C PRO A 397 9.04 -31.54 -27.52
N PRO A 398 9.46 -31.83 -26.27
CA PRO A 398 9.96 -30.81 -25.34
C PRO A 398 11.11 -29.97 -25.92
N VAL A 399 11.10 -28.67 -25.63
CA VAL A 399 12.14 -27.70 -26.01
C VAL A 399 12.79 -27.09 -24.77
N ARG A 400 13.94 -26.43 -24.91
CA ARG A 400 14.53 -25.67 -23.80
C ARG A 400 13.63 -24.48 -23.46
N VAL A 401 13.33 -24.27 -22.18
CA VAL A 401 12.45 -23.21 -21.69
C VAL A 401 13.20 -22.29 -20.73
N HIS A 402 13.01 -20.98 -20.88
CA HIS A 402 13.61 -19.93 -20.06
C HIS A 402 12.55 -19.15 -19.29
N ALA A 403 12.98 -18.26 -18.40
CA ALA A 403 12.09 -17.28 -17.78
C ALA A 403 11.37 -16.41 -18.83
N GLY A 404 10.10 -16.09 -18.60
CA GLY A 404 9.37 -15.13 -19.43
C GLY A 404 7.87 -15.05 -19.15
N ASN A 405 7.25 -14.00 -19.68
CA ASN A 405 5.85 -13.64 -19.40
C ASN A 405 4.82 -14.41 -20.23
N ARG A 406 5.23 -15.27 -21.16
CA ARG A 406 4.28 -16.13 -21.88
C ARG A 406 4.09 -17.40 -21.07
N SER A 407 2.87 -17.94 -21.05
CA SER A 407 2.59 -19.22 -20.38
C SER A 407 3.44 -20.39 -20.91
N VAL A 408 4.05 -20.27 -22.10
CA VAL A 408 4.99 -21.26 -22.69
C VAL A 408 6.46 -21.04 -22.31
N ASP A 409 6.78 -19.86 -21.78
CA ASP A 409 7.98 -19.61 -20.98
C ASP A 409 7.70 -20.04 -19.53
N GLU A 410 8.63 -19.84 -18.59
CA GLU A 410 8.44 -20.25 -17.19
C GLU A 410 8.64 -19.09 -16.21
N MET A 411 8.09 -19.20 -15.00
CA MET A 411 8.31 -18.26 -13.89
C MET A 411 8.29 -19.01 -12.56
N GLY A 412 8.87 -18.43 -11.53
CA GLY A 412 8.92 -19.04 -10.21
C GLY A 412 8.74 -18.05 -9.10
N HIS A 413 7.49 -17.70 -8.80
CA HIS A 413 7.17 -16.67 -7.81
C HIS A 413 6.39 -17.24 -6.64
N LEU A 414 6.77 -16.85 -5.42
CA LEU A 414 6.00 -17.06 -4.21
C LEU A 414 5.72 -15.70 -3.59
N TRP A 415 4.51 -15.20 -3.81
CA TRP A 415 4.05 -13.95 -3.21
C TRP A 415 3.41 -14.20 -1.84
N LEU A 416 3.70 -13.32 -0.87
CA LEU A 416 3.10 -13.31 0.45
C LEU A 416 2.55 -11.93 0.76
N GLN A 417 1.32 -11.84 1.26
CA GLN A 417 0.81 -10.62 1.89
C GLN A 417 1.08 -10.73 3.38
N VAL A 418 1.95 -9.88 3.90
CA VAL A 418 2.38 -9.87 5.30
C VAL A 418 1.97 -8.58 5.98
N LEU A 419 1.69 -8.64 7.27
CA LEU A 419 1.42 -7.49 8.12
C LEU A 419 2.55 -7.37 9.15
N PRO A 420 3.32 -6.27 9.17
CA PRO A 420 4.22 -5.97 10.29
C PRO A 420 3.47 -5.95 11.62
N VAL A 421 3.98 -6.67 12.62
CA VAL A 421 3.39 -6.71 13.97
C VAL A 421 4.46 -6.47 15.04
N ASN A 422 4.04 -6.21 16.28
CA ASN A 422 4.92 -5.92 17.42
C ASN A 422 5.90 -4.75 17.18
N THR A 423 5.45 -3.74 16.43
CA THR A 423 6.25 -2.56 16.10
C THR A 423 6.18 -1.52 17.22
N PRO A 424 7.29 -0.84 17.56
CA PRO A 424 7.26 0.21 18.56
C PRO A 424 6.29 1.33 18.17
N PRO A 425 5.50 1.89 19.11
CA PRO A 425 4.69 3.08 18.83
C PRO A 425 5.58 4.22 18.30
N ASN A 426 5.08 4.94 17.29
CA ASN A 426 5.78 6.06 16.64
C ASN A 426 7.07 5.69 15.89
N SER A 427 7.31 4.41 15.56
CA SER A 427 8.38 4.07 14.62
C SER A 427 8.05 4.56 13.21
N PRO A 428 9.06 4.85 12.36
CA PRO A 428 8.84 4.96 10.91
C PRO A 428 8.08 3.74 10.37
N ASP A 429 7.44 3.88 9.21
CA ASP A 429 6.66 2.80 8.60
C ASP A 429 7.48 1.49 8.58
N PRO A 430 7.06 0.45 9.34
CA PRO A 430 7.83 -0.77 9.51
C PRO A 430 7.99 -1.56 8.20
N ARG A 431 7.16 -1.29 7.19
CA ARG A 431 7.28 -1.87 5.85
C ARG A 431 8.59 -1.47 5.17
N LEU A 432 9.19 -0.33 5.51
CA LEU A 432 10.50 0.06 4.99
C LEU A 432 11.58 -0.97 5.32
N LEU A 433 11.55 -1.56 6.53
CA LEU A 433 12.51 -2.61 6.91
C LEU A 433 12.36 -3.85 6.03
N LEU A 434 11.12 -4.23 5.72
CA LEU A 434 10.81 -5.34 4.83
C LEU A 434 11.24 -5.05 3.39
N GLU A 435 10.96 -3.86 2.86
CA GLU A 435 11.38 -3.42 1.52
C GLU A 435 12.89 -3.45 1.38
N THR A 436 13.62 -2.86 2.33
CA THR A 436 15.08 -2.88 2.32
C THR A 436 15.62 -4.31 2.30
N ALA A 437 15.11 -5.20 3.16
CA ALA A 437 15.56 -6.59 3.20
C ALA A 437 15.24 -7.35 1.90
N TRP A 438 14.05 -7.12 1.33
CA TRP A 438 13.61 -7.75 0.08
C TRP A 438 14.40 -7.25 -1.13
N MET A 439 14.60 -5.94 -1.27
CA MET A 439 15.39 -5.36 -2.38
C MET A 439 16.86 -5.77 -2.28
N GLN A 440 17.44 -5.79 -1.07
CA GLN A 440 18.80 -6.31 -0.88
C GLN A 440 18.90 -7.78 -1.29
N ASP A 441 17.91 -8.61 -0.98
CA ASP A 441 17.87 -10.00 -1.43
C ASP A 441 17.86 -10.12 -2.95
N ARG A 442 16.98 -9.37 -3.63
CA ARG A 442 16.95 -9.28 -5.10
C ARG A 442 18.29 -8.88 -5.69
N LEU A 443 18.94 -7.86 -5.12
CA LEU A 443 20.25 -7.40 -5.59
C LEU A 443 21.40 -8.39 -5.33
N ARG A 444 21.29 -9.28 -4.33
CA ARG A 444 22.26 -10.38 -4.16
C ARG A 444 22.16 -11.39 -5.29
N LYS A 445 20.94 -11.65 -5.80
CA LYS A 445 20.70 -12.56 -6.93
C LYS A 445 21.01 -11.90 -8.27
N ASN A 446 20.61 -10.64 -8.43
CA ASN A 446 20.81 -9.85 -9.63
C ASN A 446 21.28 -8.42 -9.30
N PRO A 447 22.60 -8.15 -9.28
CA PRO A 447 23.14 -6.82 -8.97
C PRO A 447 22.77 -5.70 -9.97
N GLY A 448 22.24 -6.06 -11.15
CA GLY A 448 21.80 -5.15 -12.19
C GLY A 448 20.29 -4.91 -12.22
N ASP A 449 19.55 -5.41 -11.23
CA ASP A 449 18.11 -5.18 -11.11
C ASP A 449 17.82 -3.70 -10.81
N THR A 450 17.46 -2.94 -11.85
CA THR A 450 17.22 -1.50 -11.75
C THR A 450 16.01 -1.16 -10.89
N MET A 451 14.98 -2.03 -10.87
CA MET A 451 13.82 -1.84 -10.00
C MET A 451 14.20 -2.02 -8.54
N ALA A 452 14.98 -3.06 -8.21
CA ALA A 452 15.44 -3.26 -6.84
C ALA A 452 16.40 -2.17 -6.38
N LEU A 453 17.27 -1.66 -7.27
CA LEU A 453 18.13 -0.51 -6.97
C LEU A 453 17.32 0.76 -6.68
N TYR A 454 16.31 1.05 -7.52
CA TYR A 454 15.46 2.23 -7.36
C TYR A 454 14.67 2.17 -6.05
N ASN A 455 13.99 1.05 -5.79
CA ASN A 455 13.20 0.87 -4.59
C ASN A 455 14.05 0.90 -3.31
N LEU A 456 15.24 0.28 -3.33
CA LEU A 456 16.19 0.36 -2.21
C LEU A 456 16.62 1.81 -1.96
N ALA A 457 16.95 2.57 -3.00
CA ALA A 457 17.35 3.97 -2.88
C ALA A 457 16.21 4.87 -2.35
N ALA A 458 14.97 4.60 -2.77
CA ALA A 458 13.78 5.28 -2.26
C ALA A 458 13.56 4.98 -0.76
N ALA A 459 13.69 3.71 -0.35
CA ALA A 459 13.61 3.32 1.05
C ALA A 459 14.74 3.95 1.90
N GLU A 460 15.97 3.96 1.39
CA GLU A 460 17.12 4.61 2.02
C GLU A 460 16.91 6.13 2.17
N THR A 461 16.30 6.77 1.19
CA THR A 461 15.93 8.21 1.27
C THR A 461 14.91 8.46 2.38
N ALA A 462 13.88 7.61 2.50
CA ALA A 462 12.87 7.70 3.56
C ALA A 462 13.46 7.46 4.96
N GLU A 463 14.51 6.63 5.06
CA GLU A 463 15.28 6.41 6.29
C GLU A 463 16.38 7.46 6.55
N ALA A 464 16.44 8.53 5.75
CA ALA A 464 17.48 9.57 5.79
C ALA A 464 18.93 9.08 5.57
N LYS A 465 19.10 7.92 4.93
CA LYS A 465 20.40 7.36 4.49
C LYS A 465 20.77 7.91 3.10
N TYR A 466 20.93 9.22 3.02
CA TYR A 466 21.03 9.92 1.73
C TYR A 466 22.28 9.53 0.93
N ALA A 467 23.39 9.20 1.59
CA ALA A 467 24.63 8.82 0.91
C ALA A 467 24.48 7.49 0.15
N GLU A 468 23.85 6.50 0.78
CA GLU A 468 23.52 5.20 0.21
C GLU A 468 22.50 5.35 -0.93
N ALA A 469 21.43 6.12 -0.69
CA ALA A 469 20.40 6.40 -1.70
C ALA A 469 21.00 7.03 -2.97
N VAL A 470 21.87 8.03 -2.82
CA VAL A 470 22.56 8.68 -3.95
C VAL A 470 23.40 7.66 -4.73
N GLN A 471 24.08 6.72 -4.08
CA GLN A 471 24.86 5.68 -4.76
C GLN A 471 23.96 4.74 -5.56
N ASN A 472 22.86 4.27 -4.98
CA ASN A 472 21.95 3.35 -5.65
C ASN A 472 21.18 4.03 -6.80
N PHE A 473 20.69 5.26 -6.62
CA PHE A 473 20.08 6.02 -7.73
C PHE A 473 21.08 6.31 -8.86
N LYS A 474 22.34 6.63 -8.55
CA LYS A 474 23.39 6.77 -9.58
C LYS A 474 23.55 5.49 -10.41
N ARG A 475 23.57 4.33 -9.76
CA ARG A 475 23.60 3.04 -10.47
C ARG A 475 22.39 2.83 -11.37
N VAL A 476 21.19 3.25 -10.95
CA VAL A 476 19.99 3.17 -11.81
C VAL A 476 20.15 4.04 -13.05
N VAL A 477 20.54 5.30 -12.91
CA VAL A 477 20.68 6.21 -14.06
C VAL A 477 21.89 5.87 -14.95
N ASP A 478 22.92 5.20 -14.42
CA ASP A 478 24.02 4.67 -15.22
C ASP A 478 23.56 3.48 -16.08
N LEU A 479 22.70 2.61 -15.54
CA LEU A 479 22.11 1.47 -16.26
C LEU A 479 20.99 1.89 -17.22
N ASN A 480 20.20 2.90 -16.84
CA ASN A 480 19.10 3.45 -17.63
C ASN A 480 19.08 4.99 -17.58
N PRO A 481 19.86 5.67 -18.45
CA PRO A 481 19.95 7.13 -18.46
C PRO A 481 18.66 7.89 -18.77
N LYS A 482 17.63 7.20 -19.26
CA LYS A 482 16.32 7.79 -19.60
C LYS A 482 15.27 7.62 -18.50
N ASP A 483 15.60 6.98 -17.38
CA ASP A 483 14.66 6.84 -16.26
C ASP A 483 14.48 8.18 -15.52
N ALA A 484 13.43 8.93 -15.89
CA ALA A 484 13.11 10.21 -15.28
C ALA A 484 12.85 10.10 -13.77
N ARG A 485 12.21 9.01 -13.33
CA ARG A 485 11.92 8.77 -11.90
C ARG A 485 13.21 8.64 -11.11
N ALA A 486 14.18 7.88 -11.63
CA ALA A 486 15.48 7.71 -11.00
C ALA A 486 16.28 9.02 -10.94
N TRP A 487 16.23 9.86 -11.98
CA TRP A 487 16.83 11.20 -11.93
C TRP A 487 16.15 12.10 -10.90
N ASN A 488 14.81 12.08 -10.79
CA ASN A 488 14.09 12.84 -9.78
C ASN A 488 14.44 12.35 -8.35
N GLY A 489 14.42 11.04 -8.11
CA GLY A 489 14.82 10.42 -6.84
C GLY A 489 16.27 10.75 -6.46
N LEU A 490 17.20 10.73 -7.42
CA LEU A 490 18.58 11.17 -7.23
C LEU A 490 18.63 12.64 -6.79
N GLY A 491 17.85 13.51 -7.43
CA GLY A 491 17.76 14.92 -7.07
C GLY A 491 17.26 15.11 -5.64
N VAL A 492 16.20 14.40 -5.23
CA VAL A 492 15.66 14.46 -3.86
C VAL A 492 16.71 14.00 -2.83
N ALA A 493 17.41 12.90 -3.10
CA ALA A 493 18.45 12.40 -2.20
C ALA A 493 19.65 13.36 -2.10
N LEU A 494 20.05 14.00 -3.21
CA LEU A 494 21.11 15.00 -3.25
C LEU A 494 20.73 16.27 -2.46
N GLU A 495 19.51 16.78 -2.68
CA GLU A 495 18.99 17.95 -1.96
C GLU A 495 19.04 17.73 -0.44
N ASN A 496 18.53 16.57 0.02
CA ASN A 496 18.52 16.22 1.43
C ASN A 496 19.93 15.95 2.01
N SER A 497 20.89 15.58 1.17
CA SER A 497 22.31 15.47 1.56
C SER A 497 23.04 16.82 1.61
N GLY A 498 22.39 17.91 1.16
CA GLY A 498 22.94 19.27 1.12
C GLY A 498 23.64 19.65 -0.20
N ASP A 499 23.74 18.73 -1.17
CA ASP A 499 24.31 18.99 -2.50
C ASP A 499 23.22 19.49 -3.47
N TRP A 500 22.66 20.66 -3.15
CA TRP A 500 21.55 21.26 -3.89
C TRP A 500 21.94 21.63 -5.33
N GLN A 501 23.21 21.93 -5.63
CA GLN A 501 23.64 22.18 -7.01
C GLN A 501 23.50 20.93 -7.88
N SER A 502 23.95 19.77 -7.39
CA SER A 502 23.80 18.51 -8.11
C SER A 502 22.34 18.07 -8.15
N ALA A 503 21.55 18.38 -7.10
CA ALA A 503 20.11 18.13 -7.07
C ALA A 503 19.38 18.84 -8.20
N GLN A 504 19.61 20.16 -8.37
CA GLN A 504 19.01 20.94 -9.45
C GLN A 504 19.35 20.38 -10.84
N GLN A 505 20.58 19.91 -11.05
CA GLN A 505 20.97 19.25 -12.31
C GLN A 505 20.24 17.92 -12.52
N ALA A 506 20.05 17.13 -11.46
CA ALA A 506 19.30 15.87 -11.53
C ALA A 506 17.82 16.12 -11.85
N PHE A 507 17.18 17.11 -11.23
CA PHE A 507 15.79 17.49 -11.56
C PHE A 507 15.64 17.98 -13.01
N GLN A 508 16.61 18.76 -13.51
CA GLN A 508 16.62 19.17 -14.93
C GLN A 508 16.72 17.97 -15.88
N LYS A 509 17.55 16.97 -15.54
CA LYS A 509 17.64 15.73 -16.32
C LYS A 509 16.36 14.91 -16.27
N ALA A 510 15.70 14.84 -15.10
CA ALA A 510 14.41 14.18 -14.95
C ALA A 510 13.35 14.83 -15.84
N SER A 511 13.21 16.16 -15.79
CA SER A 511 12.26 16.90 -16.64
C SER A 511 12.58 16.83 -18.14
N ALA A 512 13.86 16.71 -18.51
CA ALA A 512 14.26 16.49 -19.90
C ALA A 512 13.95 15.06 -20.39
N ALA A 513 14.05 14.07 -19.49
CA ALA A 513 13.75 12.68 -19.79
C ALA A 513 12.22 12.41 -19.89
N ASP A 514 11.44 13.05 -19.02
CA ASP A 514 9.97 13.06 -19.07
C ASP A 514 9.42 14.48 -18.84
N PRO A 515 9.08 15.21 -19.92
CA PRO A 515 8.51 16.55 -19.84
C PRO A 515 7.11 16.63 -19.21
N GLU A 516 6.43 15.49 -19.02
CA GLU A 516 5.12 15.41 -18.37
C GLU A 516 5.22 15.18 -16.85
N MET A 517 6.40 14.81 -16.34
CA MET A 517 6.64 14.63 -14.91
C MET A 517 6.76 15.98 -14.20
N THR A 518 5.64 16.48 -13.68
CA THR A 518 5.58 17.76 -12.96
C THR A 518 6.39 17.76 -11.67
N ASP A 519 6.55 16.61 -11.01
CA ASP A 519 7.26 16.48 -9.72
C ASP A 519 8.72 16.94 -9.81
N ALA A 520 9.40 16.62 -10.90
CA ALA A 520 10.77 17.04 -11.13
C ALA A 520 10.88 18.57 -11.26
N VAL A 521 9.93 19.20 -11.95
CA VAL A 521 9.89 20.66 -12.13
C VAL A 521 9.49 21.35 -10.82
N PHE A 522 8.56 20.78 -10.07
CA PHE A 522 8.17 21.25 -8.74
C PHE A 522 9.35 21.21 -7.76
N ASN A 523 10.07 20.09 -7.71
CA ASN A 523 11.26 19.92 -6.87
C ASN A 523 12.40 20.86 -7.27
N LEU A 524 12.59 21.10 -8.58
CA LEU A 524 13.52 22.11 -9.08
C LEU A 524 13.14 23.51 -8.59
N GLY A 525 11.86 23.89 -8.73
CA GLY A 525 11.36 25.18 -8.25
C GLY A 525 11.53 25.36 -6.74
N ARG A 526 11.28 24.30 -5.96
CA ARG A 526 11.50 24.31 -4.50
C ARG A 526 12.97 24.54 -4.15
N SER A 527 13.88 23.78 -4.75
CA SER A 527 15.33 23.96 -4.53
C SER A 527 15.80 25.36 -4.95
N GLN A 528 15.26 25.91 -6.05
CA GLN A 528 15.57 27.26 -6.52
C GLN A 528 15.09 28.34 -5.55
N LEU A 529 13.90 28.19 -4.95
CA LEU A 529 13.34 29.15 -4.01
C LEU A 529 14.17 29.22 -2.72
N GLU A 530 14.66 28.08 -2.24
CA GLU A 530 15.43 27.98 -1.00
C GLU A 530 16.90 28.38 -1.17
N HIS A 531 17.51 28.05 -2.30
CA HIS A 531 18.98 28.11 -2.46
C HIS A 531 19.46 29.01 -3.61
N SER A 532 18.57 29.46 -4.49
CA SER A 532 18.93 30.21 -5.71
C SER A 532 18.13 31.53 -5.84
N ASP A 533 17.44 31.73 -6.96
CA ASP A 533 16.75 32.96 -7.34
C ASP A 533 15.23 32.71 -7.37
N PRO A 534 14.40 33.48 -6.62
CA PRO A 534 12.96 33.33 -6.62
C PRO A 534 12.30 33.53 -8.00
N ALA A 535 12.92 34.26 -8.93
CA ALA A 535 12.42 34.41 -10.29
C ALA A 535 12.50 33.10 -11.10
N LEU A 536 13.55 32.29 -10.88
CA LEU A 536 13.65 30.96 -11.49
C LEU A 536 12.63 30.00 -10.87
N ALA A 537 12.42 30.09 -9.56
CA ALA A 537 11.40 29.31 -8.88
C ALA A 537 10.00 29.63 -9.39
N GLU A 538 9.66 30.91 -9.58
CA GLU A 538 8.41 31.34 -10.21
C GLU A 538 8.23 30.70 -11.58
N GLN A 539 9.26 30.72 -12.44
CA GLN A 539 9.20 30.09 -13.76
C GLN A 539 8.87 28.60 -13.67
N SER A 540 9.53 27.89 -12.75
CA SER A 540 9.32 26.46 -12.50
C SER A 540 7.89 26.18 -12.02
N PHE A 541 7.37 26.91 -11.03
CA PHE A 541 6.01 26.69 -10.52
C PHE A 541 4.93 27.06 -11.54
N ARG A 542 5.13 28.12 -12.34
CA ARG A 542 4.23 28.42 -13.47
C ARG A 542 4.22 27.30 -14.51
N ALA A 543 5.37 26.65 -14.76
CA ALA A 543 5.45 25.50 -15.66
C ALA A 543 4.75 24.25 -15.12
N VAL A 544 4.70 24.06 -13.79
CA VAL A 544 3.86 23.05 -13.13
C VAL A 544 2.39 23.37 -13.34
N LEU A 545 1.95 24.59 -12.99
CA LEU A 545 0.55 25.02 -13.08
C LEU A 545 0.00 25.07 -14.51
N ALA A 546 0.86 25.26 -15.51
CA ALA A 546 0.46 25.16 -16.92
C ALA A 546 -0.03 23.74 -17.29
N ARG A 547 0.42 22.71 -16.57
CA ARG A 547 0.04 21.30 -16.76
C ARG A 547 -0.97 20.82 -15.71
N SER A 548 -0.77 21.24 -14.47
CA SER A 548 -1.58 20.88 -13.31
C SER A 548 -2.18 22.14 -12.68
N PRO A 549 -3.20 22.76 -13.32
CA PRO A 549 -3.77 24.03 -12.86
C PRO A 549 -4.57 23.94 -11.55
N TYR A 550 -4.77 22.73 -11.03
CA TYR A 550 -5.45 22.46 -9.76
C TYR A 550 -4.49 21.96 -8.68
N ASP A 551 -3.19 22.19 -8.82
CA ASP A 551 -2.20 21.86 -7.79
C ASP A 551 -2.10 23.00 -6.76
N ALA A 552 -2.74 22.81 -5.60
CA ALA A 552 -2.72 23.79 -4.51
C ALA A 552 -1.31 24.05 -3.97
N SER A 553 -0.44 23.03 -3.94
CA SER A 553 0.94 23.17 -3.44
C SER A 553 1.78 24.03 -4.38
N ALA A 554 1.60 23.87 -5.70
CA ALA A 554 2.27 24.70 -6.69
C ALA A 554 1.82 26.15 -6.64
N HIS A 555 0.52 26.41 -6.40
CA HIS A 555 0.02 27.77 -6.15
C HIS A 555 0.63 28.40 -4.89
N VAL A 556 0.69 27.67 -3.77
CA VAL A 556 1.34 28.13 -2.52
C VAL A 556 2.81 28.48 -2.76
N ARG A 557 3.56 27.59 -3.42
CA ARG A 557 5.00 27.81 -3.66
C ARG A 557 5.27 28.95 -4.64
N LEU A 558 4.41 29.12 -5.65
CA LEU A 558 4.45 30.30 -6.52
C LEU A 558 4.19 31.59 -5.75
N ALA A 559 3.19 31.60 -4.86
CA ALA A 559 2.91 32.76 -4.01
C ALA A 559 4.10 33.12 -3.12
N GLN A 560 4.76 32.13 -2.52
CA GLN A 560 5.99 32.32 -1.72
C GLN A 560 7.15 32.88 -2.57
N ALA A 561 7.32 32.40 -3.81
CA ALA A 561 8.31 32.95 -4.74
C ALA A 561 8.00 34.41 -5.12
N LEU A 562 6.72 34.77 -5.27
CA LEU A 562 6.29 36.15 -5.54
C LEU A 562 6.50 37.08 -4.33
N LEU A 563 6.24 36.60 -3.10
CA LEU A 563 6.55 37.36 -1.88
C LEU A 563 8.04 37.66 -1.75
N ARG A 564 8.92 36.70 -2.08
CA ARG A 564 10.38 36.90 -2.09
C ARG A 564 10.87 37.89 -3.16
N GLN A 565 9.99 38.26 -4.09
CA GLN A 565 10.20 39.28 -5.12
C GLN A 565 9.40 40.57 -4.83
N ASP A 566 8.88 40.74 -3.61
CA ASP A 566 8.06 41.88 -3.18
C ASP A 566 6.75 42.07 -4.01
N ASN A 567 6.27 41.03 -4.70
CA ASN A 567 5.02 41.06 -5.46
C ASN A 567 3.86 40.49 -4.62
N GLU A 568 3.43 41.24 -3.61
CA GLU A 568 2.35 40.84 -2.70
C GLU A 568 1.01 40.62 -3.40
N ASP A 569 0.66 41.47 -4.37
CA ASP A 569 -0.64 41.38 -5.07
C ASP A 569 -0.71 40.10 -5.90
N GLY A 570 0.38 39.73 -6.57
CA GLY A 570 0.49 38.44 -7.24
C GLY A 570 0.41 37.27 -6.27
N ALA A 571 1.13 37.34 -5.14
CA ALA A 571 1.12 36.29 -4.13
C ALA A 571 -0.28 36.07 -3.54
N GLN A 572 -1.02 37.15 -3.26
CA GLN A 572 -2.38 37.08 -2.73
C GLN A 572 -3.30 36.28 -3.68
N LEU A 573 -3.25 36.58 -4.99
CA LEU A 573 -4.07 35.87 -5.99
C LEU A 573 -3.76 34.37 -6.05
N GLU A 574 -2.49 34.00 -5.90
CA GLU A 574 -2.07 32.59 -5.94
C GLU A 574 -2.47 31.85 -4.66
N PHE A 575 -2.35 32.47 -3.47
CA PHE A 575 -2.89 31.87 -2.24
C PHE A 575 -4.42 31.72 -2.27
N GLU A 576 -5.15 32.71 -2.78
CA GLU A 576 -6.59 32.61 -3.00
C GLU A 576 -6.94 31.48 -3.98
N SER A 577 -6.09 31.24 -4.98
CA SER A 577 -6.23 30.12 -5.90
C SER A 577 -6.02 28.78 -5.21
N ALA A 578 -5.00 28.66 -4.35
CA ALA A 578 -4.79 27.47 -3.52
C ALA A 578 -6.00 27.19 -2.61
N LEU A 579 -6.58 28.22 -1.97
CA LEU A 579 -7.77 28.04 -1.11
C LEU A 579 -9.06 27.73 -1.86
N ARG A 580 -9.19 28.12 -3.13
CA ARG A 580 -10.30 27.65 -3.97
C ARG A 580 -10.22 26.16 -4.27
N ILE A 581 -9.02 25.60 -4.31
CA ILE A 581 -8.77 24.18 -4.56
C ILE A 581 -8.86 23.40 -3.25
N GLN A 582 -8.16 23.86 -2.22
CA GLN A 582 -8.09 23.27 -0.89
C GLN A 582 -8.41 24.33 0.18
N PRO A 583 -9.69 24.46 0.60
CA PRO A 583 -10.13 25.53 1.51
C PRO A 583 -9.50 25.52 2.91
N ASP A 584 -8.89 24.41 3.33
CA ASP A 584 -8.24 24.21 4.62
C ASP A 584 -6.71 24.15 4.54
N ASN A 585 -6.12 24.56 3.41
CA ASN A 585 -4.67 24.59 3.22
C ASN A 585 -4.01 25.59 4.20
N ALA A 586 -3.23 25.07 5.15
CA ALA A 586 -2.65 25.86 6.23
C ALA A 586 -1.65 26.93 5.73
N ASP A 587 -0.76 26.56 4.81
CA ASP A 587 0.27 27.46 4.26
C ASP A 587 -0.37 28.63 3.48
N ALA A 588 -1.46 28.39 2.75
CA ALA A 588 -2.18 29.45 2.05
C ALA A 588 -2.92 30.39 3.01
N LEU A 589 -3.53 29.85 4.06
CA LEU A 589 -4.15 30.65 5.13
C LEU A 589 -3.10 31.51 5.86
N GLU A 590 -1.95 30.93 6.18
CA GLU A 590 -0.82 31.62 6.80
C GLU A 590 -0.34 32.75 5.89
N GLY A 591 -0.06 32.47 4.60
CA GLY A 591 0.43 33.46 3.65
C GLY A 591 -0.51 34.65 3.45
N LEU A 592 -1.83 34.43 3.35
CA LEU A 592 -2.81 35.53 3.33
C LEU A 592 -2.87 36.28 4.66
N GLY A 593 -2.76 35.56 5.78
CA GLY A 593 -2.66 36.14 7.11
C GLY A 593 -1.45 37.06 7.25
N GLN A 594 -0.29 36.64 6.76
CA GLN A 594 0.95 37.42 6.72
C GLN A 594 0.79 38.69 5.89
N ILE A 595 0.23 38.60 4.67
CA ILE A 595 -0.02 39.75 3.80
C ILE A 595 -0.99 40.75 4.48
N ALA A 596 -2.10 40.26 5.03
CA ALA A 596 -3.07 41.10 5.74
C ALA A 596 -2.44 41.77 6.98
N LEU A 597 -1.60 41.05 7.72
CA LEU A 597 -0.89 41.58 8.88
C LEU A 597 0.10 42.68 8.48
N GLY A 598 0.88 42.48 7.42
CA GLY A 598 1.81 43.49 6.86
C GLY A 598 1.10 44.77 6.42
N ARG A 599 -0.14 44.64 5.93
CA ARG A 599 -1.03 45.77 5.55
C ARG A 599 -1.78 46.40 6.73
N GLY A 600 -1.57 45.92 7.96
CA GLY A 600 -2.27 46.40 9.16
C GLY A 600 -3.76 46.02 9.20
N GLN A 601 -4.20 45.07 8.37
CA GLN A 601 -5.60 44.63 8.26
C GLN A 601 -5.91 43.55 9.30
N LEU A 602 -5.79 43.90 10.58
CA LEU A 602 -5.89 42.94 11.70
C LEU A 602 -7.20 42.15 11.75
N ALA A 603 -8.31 42.77 11.33
CA ALA A 603 -9.63 42.12 11.27
C ALA A 603 -9.69 40.97 10.25
N GLN A 604 -8.83 40.98 9.23
CA GLN A 604 -8.69 39.90 8.25
C GLN A 604 -7.58 38.93 8.64
N ALA A 605 -6.45 39.43 9.14
CA ALA A 605 -5.29 38.61 9.49
C ALA A 605 -5.57 37.59 10.61
N ILE A 606 -6.23 38.03 11.69
CA ILE A 606 -6.48 37.18 12.87
C ILE A 606 -7.26 35.90 12.53
N PRO A 607 -8.46 35.94 11.89
CA PRO A 607 -9.20 34.71 11.60
C PRO A 607 -8.48 33.76 10.64
N LEU A 608 -7.70 34.29 9.69
CA LEU A 608 -6.87 33.47 8.80
C LEU A 608 -5.79 32.72 9.58
N LEU A 609 -5.04 33.44 10.42
CA LEU A 609 -3.96 32.88 11.24
C LEU A 609 -4.48 31.94 12.34
N GLU A 610 -5.64 32.24 12.93
CA GLU A 610 -6.32 31.32 13.86
C GLU A 610 -6.65 29.99 13.18
N ASN A 611 -7.21 30.03 11.96
CA ASN A 611 -7.50 28.83 11.19
C ASN A 611 -6.21 28.08 10.80
N ALA A 612 -5.20 28.77 10.27
CA ALA A 612 -3.90 28.18 9.97
C ALA A 612 -3.30 27.46 11.19
N SER A 613 -3.33 28.09 12.38
CA SER A 613 -2.79 27.51 13.62
C SER A 613 -3.55 26.27 14.12
N GLN A 614 -4.82 26.12 13.73
CA GLN A 614 -5.60 24.91 14.03
C GLN A 614 -5.27 23.77 13.08
N ARG A 615 -4.90 24.08 11.83
CA ARG A 615 -4.52 23.09 10.81
C ARG A 615 -3.08 22.61 10.97
N SER A 616 -2.19 23.51 11.37
CA SER A 616 -0.77 23.22 11.65
C SER A 616 -0.41 23.61 13.09
N PRO A 617 -0.84 22.82 14.09
CA PRO A 617 -0.62 23.16 15.51
C PRO A 617 0.86 23.10 15.94
N ASP A 618 1.72 22.48 15.14
CA ASP A 618 3.16 22.31 15.35
C ASP A 618 4.02 23.33 14.60
N ASP A 619 3.43 24.26 13.86
CA ASP A 619 4.17 25.35 13.21
C ASP A 619 4.40 26.55 14.18
N PRO A 620 5.65 26.82 14.58
CA PRO A 620 5.97 27.99 15.40
C PRO A 620 5.76 29.32 14.66
N THR A 621 5.88 29.35 13.33
CA THR A 621 5.86 30.59 12.53
C THR A 621 4.45 31.18 12.51
N THR A 622 3.44 30.37 12.19
CA THR A 622 2.03 30.77 12.28
C THR A 622 1.67 31.30 13.66
N ARG A 623 2.19 30.66 14.73
CA ARG A 623 1.95 31.12 16.12
C ARG A 623 2.59 32.47 16.41
N GLN A 624 3.81 32.71 15.94
CA GLN A 624 4.47 34.01 16.04
C GLN A 624 3.67 35.11 15.31
N GLN A 625 3.23 34.84 14.07
CA GLN A 625 2.43 35.78 13.28
C GLN A 625 1.08 36.08 13.94
N LEU A 626 0.38 35.05 14.44
CA LEU A 626 -0.87 35.22 15.17
C LEU A 626 -0.68 36.04 16.45
N ALA A 627 0.40 35.78 17.20
CA ALA A 627 0.73 36.57 18.37
C ALA A 627 0.99 38.04 18.04
N LEU A 628 1.69 38.31 16.93
CA LEU A 628 1.93 39.66 16.46
C LEU A 628 0.61 40.36 16.10
N ALA A 629 -0.30 39.68 15.41
CA ALA A 629 -1.63 40.21 15.10
C ALA A 629 -2.46 40.51 16.36
N TYR A 630 -2.41 39.64 17.37
CA TYR A 630 -3.02 39.90 18.67
C TYR A 630 -2.38 41.07 19.42
N ALA A 631 -1.06 41.17 19.44
CA ALA A 631 -0.36 42.27 20.10
C ALA A 631 -0.69 43.63 19.44
N GLN A 632 -0.75 43.69 18.11
CA GLN A 632 -1.13 44.91 17.37
C GLN A 632 -2.60 45.31 17.58
N SER A 633 -3.48 44.34 17.90
CA SER A 633 -4.88 44.61 18.24
C SER A 633 -5.12 44.85 19.74
N GLY A 634 -4.07 44.89 20.56
CA GLY A 634 -4.15 45.09 22.01
C GLY A 634 -4.57 43.85 22.81
N ARG A 635 -4.68 42.69 22.16
CA ARG A 635 -5.04 41.39 22.75
C ARG A 635 -3.81 40.70 23.33
N TYR A 636 -3.15 41.34 24.29
CA TYR A 636 -1.84 40.91 24.78
C TYR A 636 -1.85 39.54 25.47
N THR A 637 -2.93 39.19 26.16
CA THR A 637 -3.05 37.89 26.83
C THR A 637 -3.03 36.74 25.83
N GLU A 638 -3.78 36.86 24.73
CA GLU A 638 -3.77 35.88 23.66
C GLU A 638 -2.43 35.84 22.91
N ALA A 639 -1.78 37.00 22.72
CA ALA A 639 -0.44 37.06 22.15
C ALA A 639 0.59 36.27 22.97
N VAL A 640 0.58 36.44 24.30
CA VAL A 640 1.44 35.66 25.21
C VAL A 640 1.14 34.16 25.13
N GLN A 641 -0.13 33.77 25.05
CA GLN A 641 -0.50 32.36 24.94
C GLN A 641 0.09 31.73 23.67
N GLN A 642 -0.05 32.40 22.51
CA GLN A 642 0.49 31.88 21.25
C GLN A 642 2.02 31.83 21.25
N LEU A 643 2.69 32.85 21.80
CA LEU A 643 4.14 32.85 21.91
C LEU A 643 4.69 31.78 22.87
N LYS A 644 3.96 31.44 23.94
CA LYS A 644 4.34 30.32 24.82
C LYS A 644 4.25 28.97 24.11
N GLU A 645 3.26 28.77 23.25
CA GLU A 645 3.21 27.59 22.40
C GLU A 645 4.34 27.60 21.36
N ALA A 646 4.64 28.74 20.73
CA ALA A 646 5.79 28.87 19.84
C ALA A 646 7.12 28.57 20.56
N GLN A 647 7.26 29.02 21.82
CA GLN A 647 8.43 28.76 22.67
C GLN A 647 8.55 27.28 23.02
N ARG A 648 7.43 26.58 23.24
CA ARG A 648 7.40 25.14 23.48
C ARG A 648 7.85 24.35 22.25
N LEU A 649 7.48 24.81 21.04
CA LEU A 649 7.86 24.21 19.77
C LEU A 649 9.32 24.50 19.40
N SER A 650 9.78 25.72 19.64
CA SER A 650 11.12 26.20 19.28
C SER A 650 11.83 26.86 20.48
N PRO A 651 12.26 26.09 21.50
CA PRO A 651 12.85 26.65 22.72
C PRO A 651 14.23 27.29 22.51
N GLY A 652 14.87 27.02 21.36
CA GLY A 652 16.15 27.61 20.98
C GLY A 652 16.03 28.85 20.10
N ASP A 653 14.83 29.34 19.80
CA ASP A 653 14.62 30.49 18.92
C ASP A 653 14.64 31.81 19.73
N PRO A 654 15.69 32.64 19.61
CA PRO A 654 15.76 33.92 20.31
C PRO A 654 14.65 34.89 19.91
N GLN A 655 14.08 34.77 18.71
CA GLN A 655 13.02 35.65 18.23
C GLN A 655 11.74 35.50 19.06
N VAL A 656 11.37 34.26 19.41
CA VAL A 656 10.18 34.01 20.25
C VAL A 656 10.32 34.69 21.62
N HIS A 657 11.50 34.59 22.23
CA HIS A 657 11.79 35.25 23.51
C HIS A 657 11.77 36.78 23.39
N ALA A 658 12.32 37.32 22.29
CA ALA A 658 12.26 38.76 22.03
C ALA A 658 10.82 39.26 21.87
N MET A 659 9.96 38.51 21.17
CA MET A 659 8.53 38.84 21.03
C MET A 659 7.79 38.75 22.37
N LEU A 660 8.06 37.73 23.20
CA LEU A 660 7.48 37.63 24.55
C LEU A 660 7.89 38.82 25.42
N SER A 661 9.18 39.18 25.38
CA SER A 661 9.73 40.34 26.08
C SER A 661 8.98 41.63 25.70
N GLN A 662 8.80 41.87 24.40
CA GLN A 662 8.06 43.02 23.89
C GLN A 662 6.59 43.04 24.34
N VAL A 663 5.88 41.92 24.24
CA VAL A 663 4.48 41.83 24.65
C VAL A 663 4.33 42.02 26.17
N TYR A 664 5.17 41.39 26.99
CA TYR A 664 5.16 41.61 28.45
C TYR A 664 5.47 43.05 28.82
N SER A 665 6.39 43.68 28.09
CA SER A 665 6.72 45.09 28.26
C SER A 665 5.54 46.01 27.95
N ALA A 666 4.76 45.71 26.90
CA ALA A 666 3.52 46.42 26.56
C ALA A 666 2.41 46.21 27.61
N MET A 667 2.40 45.05 28.27
CA MET A 667 1.51 44.77 29.41
C MET A 667 1.97 45.40 30.74
N HIS A 668 3.07 46.17 30.74
CA HIS A 668 3.75 46.69 31.94
C HIS A 668 4.23 45.60 32.92
N ASN A 669 4.36 44.35 32.46
CA ASN A 669 4.92 43.25 33.24
C ASN A 669 6.45 43.19 33.06
N LEU A 670 7.13 44.20 33.59
CA LEU A 670 8.57 44.42 33.36
C LEU A 670 9.44 43.27 33.88
N GLN A 671 9.03 42.59 34.95
CA GLN A 671 9.78 41.45 35.49
C GLN A 671 9.84 40.29 34.49
N GLN A 672 8.72 39.94 33.87
CA GLN A 672 8.68 38.89 32.84
C GLN A 672 9.38 39.35 31.55
N ALA A 673 9.22 40.61 31.17
CA ALA A 673 9.92 41.16 30.00
C ALA A 673 11.45 41.05 30.12
N ILE A 674 12.01 41.45 31.27
CA ILE A 674 13.44 41.31 31.57
C ILE A 674 13.87 39.84 31.55
N SER A 675 13.10 38.94 32.15
CA SER A 675 13.41 37.50 32.18
C SER A 675 13.51 36.89 30.78
N GLU A 676 12.57 37.24 29.88
CA GLU A 676 12.57 36.78 28.50
C GLU A 676 13.71 37.41 27.69
N GLN A 677 13.99 38.70 27.90
CA GLN A 677 15.12 39.37 27.25
C GLN A 677 16.48 38.77 27.66
N GLN A 678 16.63 38.37 28.92
CA GLN A 678 17.82 37.63 29.38
C GLN A 678 17.94 36.26 28.71
N GLN A 679 16.83 35.62 28.34
CA GLN A 679 16.87 34.37 27.58
C GLN A 679 17.34 34.59 26.14
N VAL A 680 16.94 35.70 25.49
CA VAL A 680 17.50 36.12 24.20
C VAL A 680 19.03 36.18 24.28
N LEU A 681 19.57 36.82 25.32
CA LEU A 681 21.01 36.94 25.53
C LEU A 681 21.71 35.62 25.90
N ARG A 682 21.00 34.68 26.56
CA ARG A 682 21.52 33.32 26.78
C ARG A 682 21.66 32.54 25.48
N LEU A 683 20.76 32.75 24.52
CA LEU A 683 20.78 32.11 23.21
C LEU A 683 21.75 32.82 22.24
N ASN A 684 21.86 34.14 22.32
CA ASN A 684 22.75 34.96 21.50
C ASN A 684 23.36 36.13 22.30
N ALA A 685 24.48 35.86 22.98
CA ALA A 685 25.16 36.85 23.82
C ALA A 685 25.85 37.96 23.03
N SER A 686 26.04 37.78 21.71
CA SER A 686 26.71 38.74 20.82
C SER A 686 25.78 39.73 20.12
N ASP A 687 24.49 39.73 20.45
CA ASP A 687 23.51 40.66 19.86
C ASP A 687 23.49 42.01 20.61
N PRO A 688 24.02 43.09 20.01
CA PRO A 688 24.05 44.39 20.68
C PRO A 688 22.65 45.03 20.82
N ASP A 689 21.70 44.69 19.94
CA ASP A 689 20.31 45.16 20.06
C ASP A 689 19.64 44.50 21.26
N ALA A 690 19.89 43.21 21.48
CA ALA A 690 19.35 42.50 22.64
C ALA A 690 19.86 43.05 23.98
N TRP A 691 21.13 43.45 24.07
CA TRP A 691 21.70 44.13 25.24
C TRP A 691 21.10 45.52 25.43
N ASN A 692 20.96 46.30 24.35
CA ASN A 692 20.28 47.59 24.41
C ASN A 692 18.83 47.46 24.89
N ASN A 693 18.10 46.48 24.39
CA ASN A 693 16.69 46.27 24.75
C ASN A 693 16.54 45.86 26.22
N LEU A 694 17.48 45.07 26.76
CA LEU A 694 17.52 44.77 28.20
C LEU A 694 17.72 46.04 29.03
N GLY A 695 18.70 46.87 28.68
CA GLY A 695 18.94 48.13 29.38
C GLY A 695 17.72 49.06 29.36
N VAL A 696 16.98 49.14 28.24
CA VAL A 696 15.72 49.91 28.16
C VAL A 696 14.66 49.39 29.14
N LEU A 697 14.48 48.08 29.24
CA LEU A 697 13.54 47.46 30.17
C LEU A 697 13.93 47.72 31.63
N GLU A 698 15.22 47.70 31.92
CA GLU A 698 15.77 47.96 33.26
C GLU A 698 15.60 49.42 33.68
N VAL A 699 15.79 50.39 32.78
CA VAL A 699 15.46 51.80 33.08
C VAL A 699 13.98 51.93 33.43
N ARG A 700 13.09 51.31 32.65
CA ARG A 700 11.64 51.31 32.92
C ARG A 700 11.30 50.63 34.25
N ALA A 701 12.09 49.68 34.70
CA ALA A 701 11.96 49.01 36.00
C ALA A 701 12.59 49.79 37.16
N GLY A 702 13.25 50.92 36.92
CA GLY A 702 13.94 51.74 37.92
C GLY A 702 15.37 51.29 38.24
N ASN A 703 15.94 50.36 37.47
CA ASN A 703 17.26 49.76 37.69
C ASN A 703 18.35 50.45 36.85
N SER A 704 18.55 51.76 37.05
CA SER A 704 19.48 52.57 36.25
C SER A 704 20.95 52.10 36.27
N ALA A 705 21.38 51.40 37.33
CA ALA A 705 22.74 50.88 37.41
C ALA A 705 22.97 49.72 36.44
N ALA A 706 22.06 48.74 36.43
CA ALA A 706 22.11 47.60 35.51
C ALA A 706 21.98 48.07 34.06
N ALA A 707 21.04 48.98 33.80
CA ALA A 707 20.82 49.52 32.46
C ALA A 707 22.07 50.18 31.85
N ARG A 708 22.85 50.89 32.68
CA ARG A 708 24.13 51.48 32.25
C ARG A 708 25.12 50.41 31.81
N GLU A 709 25.28 49.34 32.61
CA GLU A 709 26.20 48.25 32.30
C GLU A 709 25.83 47.57 30.97
N ASP A 710 24.55 47.36 30.72
CA ASP A 710 24.04 46.72 29.51
C ASP A 710 24.16 47.60 28.26
N PHE A 711 23.90 48.92 28.37
CA PHE A 711 24.18 49.84 27.26
C PHE A 711 25.68 49.91 26.93
N GLU A 712 26.54 49.92 27.94
CA GLU A 712 27.99 49.85 27.74
C GLU A 712 28.42 48.50 27.16
N HIS A 713 27.73 47.41 27.49
CA HIS A 713 27.97 46.10 26.88
C HIS A 713 27.60 46.10 25.39
N ALA A 714 26.43 46.62 25.03
CA ALA A 714 26.01 46.79 23.64
C ALA A 714 27.05 47.59 22.82
N LEU A 715 27.61 48.66 23.41
CA LEU A 715 28.65 49.49 22.77
C LEU A 715 30.03 48.82 22.72
N ARG A 716 30.33 47.87 23.61
CA ARG A 716 31.54 47.04 23.49
C ARG A 716 31.45 46.06 22.33
N ILE A 717 30.27 45.51 22.09
CA ILE A 717 30.00 44.64 20.94
C ILE A 717 29.98 45.46 19.65
N SER A 718 29.27 46.60 19.66
CA SER A 718 29.11 47.49 18.51
C SER A 718 29.27 48.95 18.90
N SER A 719 30.48 49.48 18.74
CA SER A 719 30.84 50.85 19.17
C SER A 719 30.05 51.98 18.51
N ASN A 720 29.41 51.72 17.37
CA ASN A 720 28.60 52.68 16.61
C ASN A 720 27.08 52.44 16.78
N HIS A 721 26.66 51.61 17.73
CA HIS A 721 25.25 51.31 17.99
C HIS A 721 24.49 52.57 18.45
N ALA A 722 23.72 53.17 17.52
CA ALA A 722 23.10 54.47 17.73
C ALA A 722 22.12 54.50 18.91
N ALA A 723 21.24 53.49 19.02
CA ALA A 723 20.24 53.41 20.08
C ALA A 723 20.88 53.33 21.49
N ALA A 724 21.80 52.38 21.70
CA ALA A 724 22.53 52.24 22.96
C ALA A 724 23.27 53.52 23.37
N LYS A 725 23.94 54.20 22.43
CA LYS A 725 24.61 55.48 22.70
C LYS A 725 23.63 56.57 23.13
N ALA A 726 22.49 56.68 22.45
CA ALA A 726 21.46 57.65 22.77
C ALA A 726 20.79 57.36 24.13
N ASN A 727 20.53 56.08 24.43
CA ASN A 727 19.93 55.65 25.69
C ASN A 727 20.88 55.85 26.87
N LEU A 728 22.17 55.53 26.72
CA LEU A 728 23.20 55.79 27.72
C LEU A 728 23.38 57.30 28.01
N ALA A 729 23.34 58.13 26.97
CA ALA A 729 23.41 59.58 27.12
C ALA A 729 22.20 60.13 27.90
N ARG A 730 20.98 59.70 27.56
CA ARG A 730 19.74 60.07 28.27
C ARG A 730 19.78 59.64 29.74
N LEU A 731 20.19 58.40 29.99
CA LEU A 731 20.34 57.86 31.35
C LEU A 731 21.33 58.66 32.20
N ASN A 732 22.44 59.13 31.60
CA ASN A 732 23.43 59.94 32.29
C ASN A 732 22.99 61.41 32.51
N ALA A 733 22.08 61.92 31.68
CA ALA A 733 21.50 63.26 31.82
C ALA A 733 20.36 63.32 32.87
N GLY A 734 19.91 62.17 33.39
CA GLY A 734 18.77 62.10 34.31
C GLY A 734 17.42 62.31 33.60
N GLU A 735 17.38 62.15 32.28
CA GLU A 735 16.16 62.22 31.47
C GLU A 735 15.52 60.82 31.40
N GLU A 736 14.20 60.72 31.64
CA GLU A 736 13.48 59.47 31.43
C GLU A 736 13.56 59.07 29.96
N THR A 737 14.07 57.86 29.68
CA THR A 737 14.04 57.27 28.35
C THR A 737 12.59 56.91 28.01
N GLN A 738 12.00 57.62 27.03
CA GLN A 738 10.72 57.25 26.41
C GLN A 738 10.81 55.93 25.66
#